data_AF-I7MMR9-F1
#
_entry.id   AF-I7MMR9-F1
#
_cell.length_a   1.000
_cell.length_b   1.000
_cell.length_c   1.000
_cell.angle_alpha   90.00
_cell.angle_beta   90.00
_cell.angle_gamma   90.00
#
_symmetry.space_group_name_H-M   'P 1'
#
loop_
_entity.id
_entity.type
_entity.pdbx_description
1 polymer ?
#
loop_
_entity_poly.entity_id
_entity_poly.type
_entity_poly.pdbx_seq_one_letter_code
_entity_poly.pdbx_strand_id
1 'polypeptide(L)'
;MLSSFFRKSNLNKKKVDDLEEKENIPFLEEIEQKKKKKDDQNSTVTNRNSKVESSLPLPKGHEKYSEDDKDKCPYFQMQKNTEEKLGEDGKPKKKEKQPKGGCPFMPSEKKKNPNLDCISEGWNEEFISPHSYQIDYRGFLSFSFDQLEKPNFNLKEKRKVFDTYPVYLKHTLFMNDENMKKVRELEVAQRFFVYDKLREKGNKEFHKGNYEESILYYERAMSCFKWLQHVEKDDSDDEDEKKTTAASSSNSSDTDKKDLNDDQNEEKKENHEVHVEMEEENAENDPLFKDLPKETPEEKKERLALLEQVKKEKKAFRKKYKGLMVTYTDDNVVLHDGEDLTDSQDIEMRQSMLMTIYMSLAVAYMKCFYFKMAQIALDDAYKITQKSSQILFRRSQAVAYNKFSTIKELEDAKKDIETAIEMKRFEKIFQQEQGILRIMNLSDHNEAYVNLAHYCVKRIKERSDFETEQITMLFKREKHIEEVEQRLISEGKIPKDHDDESSSNFIQMNEEHQEYEIILEMMRKYYRVIEFYTETKKPDQVKIAKKELQTLCETVNIMNYLLKLDFKEYKNNGIMNKLREELQVDLDNEKILRRLDRLRKDKVKDIFENGNYNFEVFQYALKDYFKKKEEKEQREKEENEQNEEEVQTGKVSPIKKLLNSIFGCEFFLQILLVATVFGLFFYINSKDNVLSNLIFTNKK
;
A
#
# COMPACT_ATOMS: atom_id res chain seq x y z
N MET A 1 35.45 21.43 -8.67
CA MET A 1 34.00 21.48 -8.35
C MET A 1 33.67 21.18 -6.88
N LEU A 2 34.62 20.93 -5.96
CA LEU A 2 34.35 20.48 -4.57
C LEU A 2 34.47 21.56 -3.46
N SER A 3 34.78 22.83 -3.76
CA SER A 3 34.97 23.87 -2.72
C SER A 3 33.83 24.89 -2.58
N SER A 4 32.84 24.89 -3.48
CA SER A 4 31.71 25.84 -3.46
C SER A 4 30.51 25.38 -2.63
N PHE A 5 30.56 24.20 -2.01
CA PHE A 5 29.42 23.50 -1.42
C PHE A 5 28.99 23.99 -0.01
N PHE A 6 29.74 24.88 0.66
CA PHE A 6 29.57 25.10 2.11
C PHE A 6 29.03 26.47 2.58
N ARG A 7 28.41 27.32 1.75
CA ARG A 7 28.12 28.72 2.17
C ARG A 7 26.70 29.28 2.19
N LYS A 8 25.63 28.58 1.80
CA LYS A 8 24.30 29.23 1.78
C LYS A 8 23.14 28.28 2.08
N SER A 9 22.71 28.20 3.35
CA SER A 9 21.36 27.73 3.70
C SER A 9 20.94 28.24 5.08
N ASN A 10 20.45 29.47 5.16
CA ASN A 10 19.60 29.94 6.26
C ASN A 10 19.05 31.31 5.90
N LEU A 11 17.86 31.35 5.28
CA LEU A 11 16.94 32.50 5.21
C LEU A 11 15.75 32.07 4.33
N ASN A 12 14.61 31.72 4.94
CA ASN A 12 13.25 31.97 4.46
C ASN A 12 12.23 31.13 5.25
N LYS A 13 11.73 31.68 6.37
CA LYS A 13 10.47 31.28 7.03
C LYS A 13 9.90 32.49 7.77
N LYS A 14 9.11 33.30 7.06
CA LYS A 14 8.11 34.22 7.65
C LYS A 14 7.30 34.85 6.53
N LYS A 15 6.04 34.42 6.38
CA LYS A 15 4.86 35.15 5.86
C LYS A 15 3.82 34.13 5.36
N VAL A 16 2.97 33.64 6.25
CA VAL A 16 1.68 33.01 5.91
C VAL A 16 0.74 33.27 7.10
N ASP A 17 0.19 34.47 7.25
CA ASP A 17 -0.87 34.74 8.24
C ASP A 17 -1.98 35.71 7.72
N ASP A 18 -1.94 36.19 6.46
CA ASP A 18 -2.85 37.26 6.00
C ASP A 18 -3.76 36.89 4.79
N LEU A 19 -4.08 35.61 4.57
CA LEU A 19 -4.91 35.18 3.43
C LEU A 19 -6.11 34.32 3.87
N GLU A 20 -7.03 34.93 4.64
CA GLU A 20 -8.42 34.48 4.75
C GLU A 20 -9.31 35.34 3.83
N GLU A 21 -9.29 35.06 2.53
CA GLU A 21 -10.35 35.49 1.63
C GLU A 21 -11.53 34.52 1.74
N LYS A 22 -12.72 35.07 1.99
CA LYS A 22 -13.98 34.35 2.15
C LYS A 22 -14.45 33.80 0.81
N GLU A 23 -14.21 32.53 0.55
CA GLU A 23 -14.96 31.81 -0.47
C GLU A 23 -16.39 31.55 0.03
N ASN A 24 -17.38 32.10 -0.68
CA ASN A 24 -18.80 31.91 -0.40
C ASN A 24 -19.20 30.43 -0.60
N ILE A 25 -19.24 29.66 0.49
CA ILE A 25 -19.89 28.35 0.54
C ILE A 25 -21.26 28.58 1.23
N PRO A 26 -22.38 28.63 0.49
CA PRO A 26 -23.69 29.03 1.01
C PRO A 26 -24.16 28.20 2.23
N PHE A 27 -23.69 26.96 2.32
CA PHE A 27 -24.02 26.04 3.40
C PHE A 27 -23.30 26.35 4.72
N LEU A 28 -22.07 26.89 4.67
CA LEU A 28 -21.27 27.19 5.86
C LEU A 28 -21.71 28.50 6.53
N GLU A 29 -22.20 29.47 5.75
CA GLU A 29 -22.76 30.72 6.28
C GLU A 29 -23.95 30.47 7.21
N GLU A 30 -24.81 29.50 6.90
CA GLU A 30 -25.97 29.16 7.74
C GLU A 30 -25.55 28.57 9.10
N ILE A 31 -24.44 27.82 9.14
CA ILE A 31 -23.90 27.22 10.37
C ILE A 31 -23.17 28.27 11.21
N GLU A 32 -22.38 29.15 10.59
CA GLU A 32 -21.71 30.25 11.27
C GLU A 32 -22.69 31.27 11.86
N GLN A 33 -23.78 31.58 11.14
CA GLN A 33 -24.85 32.45 11.64
C GLN A 33 -25.57 31.83 12.85
N LYS A 34 -25.68 30.49 12.91
CA LYS A 34 -26.22 29.76 14.07
C LYS A 34 -25.24 29.70 15.25
N LYS A 35 -23.91 29.65 15.01
CA LYS A 35 -22.87 29.74 16.06
C LYS A 35 -22.79 31.13 16.68
N LYS A 36 -22.79 32.20 15.87
CA LYS A 36 -22.75 33.59 16.38
C LYS A 36 -23.91 33.91 17.33
N LYS A 37 -25.11 33.35 17.10
CA LYS A 37 -26.25 33.49 18.03
C LYS A 37 -26.10 32.74 19.36
N LYS A 38 -25.19 31.77 19.48
CA LYS A 38 -24.93 30.99 20.70
C LYS A 38 -23.78 31.56 21.53
N ASP A 39 -22.78 32.14 20.87
CA ASP A 39 -21.59 32.66 21.54
C ASP A 39 -21.86 34.02 22.23
N ASP A 40 -22.88 34.76 21.80
CA ASP A 40 -23.37 35.98 22.49
C ASP A 40 -23.98 35.71 23.89
N GLN A 41 -24.17 34.44 24.29
CA GLN A 41 -24.70 34.07 25.60
C GLN A 41 -23.65 33.54 26.59
N ASN A 42 -22.39 33.34 26.19
CA ASN A 42 -21.35 32.81 27.07
C ASN A 42 -19.99 33.44 26.76
N SER A 43 -19.68 34.58 27.36
CA SER A 43 -18.30 35.06 27.45
C SER A 43 -17.98 35.60 28.84
N THR A 44 -17.24 34.81 29.62
CA THR A 44 -16.29 35.33 30.59
C THR A 44 -15.20 34.30 30.88
N VAL A 45 -13.98 34.83 31.01
CA VAL A 45 -12.76 34.26 31.60
C VAL A 45 -11.70 33.75 30.63
N THR A 46 -10.52 34.30 30.88
CA THR A 46 -9.31 34.46 30.08
C THR A 46 -8.19 33.51 30.49
N ASN A 47 -7.28 33.35 29.53
CA ASN A 47 -5.94 32.75 29.55
C ASN A 47 -5.05 33.05 30.77
N ARG A 48 -4.16 32.09 31.13
CA ARG A 48 -2.79 32.35 31.65
C ARG A 48 -1.87 31.11 31.68
N ASN A 49 -0.67 31.27 31.13
CA ASN A 49 0.52 30.42 31.30
C ASN A 49 1.42 30.97 32.43
N SER A 50 2.04 30.12 33.26
CA SER A 50 3.47 30.22 33.65
C SER A 50 3.93 29.17 34.70
N LYS A 51 5.16 28.68 34.44
CA LYS A 51 6.29 28.23 35.29
C LYS A 51 6.07 27.61 36.67
N VAL A 52 6.75 26.46 36.84
CA VAL A 52 6.84 25.57 37.99
C VAL A 52 7.87 26.06 39.01
N GLU A 53 7.43 26.25 40.26
CA GLU A 53 8.25 26.18 41.48
C GLU A 53 7.40 25.51 42.58
N SER A 54 7.96 24.48 43.22
CA SER A 54 7.24 23.51 44.05
C SER A 54 7.05 23.99 45.48
N SER A 55 6.00 24.78 45.69
CA SER A 55 5.20 24.82 46.92
C SER A 55 3.87 25.46 46.54
N LEU A 56 2.79 24.68 46.52
CA LEU A 56 1.47 25.20 46.14
C LEU A 56 1.11 26.35 47.09
N PRO A 57 0.94 27.60 46.58
CA PRO A 57 0.57 28.71 47.43
C PRO A 57 -0.82 28.44 48.03
N LEU A 58 -0.94 28.67 49.33
CA LEU A 58 -2.20 28.58 50.06
C LEU A 58 -3.27 29.45 49.37
N PRO A 59 -4.50 28.96 49.18
CA PRO A 59 -5.56 29.75 48.58
C PRO A 59 -5.80 31.03 49.38
N LYS A 60 -5.86 32.19 48.69
CA LYS A 60 -6.14 33.49 49.31
C LYS A 60 -7.39 33.39 50.20
N GLY A 61 -7.26 33.82 51.46
CA GLY A 61 -8.33 33.74 52.47
C GLY A 61 -8.14 32.68 53.57
N HIS A 62 -7.18 31.77 53.42
CA HIS A 62 -6.88 30.74 54.44
C HIS A 62 -5.81 31.18 55.46
N GLU A 63 -5.31 32.40 55.35
CA GLU A 63 -4.24 32.96 56.20
C GLU A 63 -4.67 33.18 57.67
N LYS A 64 -5.98 33.22 57.94
CA LYS A 64 -6.54 33.51 59.29
C LYS A 64 -7.19 32.30 59.96
N TYR A 65 -7.07 31.10 59.39
CA TYR A 65 -7.68 29.90 59.97
C TYR A 65 -6.95 29.49 61.24
N SER A 66 -7.70 29.33 62.34
CA SER A 66 -7.18 28.71 63.56
C SER A 66 -6.82 27.25 63.30
N GLU A 67 -5.97 26.64 64.12
CA GLU A 67 -5.58 25.23 63.92
C GLU A 67 -6.79 24.29 63.95
N ASP A 68 -7.80 24.59 64.76
CA ASP A 68 -9.06 23.83 64.80
C ASP A 68 -9.90 23.98 63.53
N ASP A 69 -9.80 25.11 62.83
CA ASP A 69 -10.50 25.34 61.56
C ASP A 69 -9.79 24.67 60.38
N LYS A 70 -8.47 24.45 60.48
CA LYS A 70 -7.70 23.73 59.46
C LYS A 70 -8.16 22.27 59.37
N ASP A 71 -8.48 21.62 60.49
CA ASP A 71 -8.96 20.24 60.49
C ASP A 71 -10.38 20.08 59.91
N LYS A 72 -11.17 21.15 59.88
CA LYS A 72 -12.50 21.17 59.24
C LYS A 72 -12.47 21.63 57.78
N CYS A 73 -11.36 22.20 57.32
CA CYS A 73 -11.23 22.72 55.97
C CYS A 73 -10.97 21.56 54.96
N PRO A 74 -11.83 21.40 53.93
CA PRO A 74 -11.69 20.33 52.94
C PRO A 74 -10.33 20.34 52.21
N TYR A 75 -9.73 21.53 52.04
CA TYR A 75 -8.43 21.69 51.40
C TYR A 75 -7.29 21.04 52.21
N PHE A 76 -7.25 21.30 53.52
CA PHE A 76 -6.23 20.72 54.41
C PHE A 76 -6.47 19.22 54.66
N GLN A 77 -7.73 18.77 54.69
CA GLN A 77 -8.05 17.34 54.69
C GLN A 77 -7.57 16.63 53.42
N MET A 78 -7.63 17.28 52.26
CA MET A 78 -7.06 16.74 51.02
C MET A 78 -5.52 16.66 51.06
N GLN A 79 -4.84 17.66 51.65
CA GLN A 79 -3.38 17.63 51.83
C GLN A 79 -2.96 16.54 52.83
N LYS A 80 -3.60 16.42 54.00
CA LYS A 80 -3.35 15.32 54.96
C LYS A 80 -3.54 13.94 54.30
N ASN A 81 -4.60 13.76 53.51
CA ASN A 81 -4.83 12.52 52.76
C ASN A 81 -3.82 12.26 51.62
N THR A 82 -3.06 13.27 51.21
CA THR A 82 -2.00 13.14 50.20
C THR A 82 -0.67 12.83 50.87
N GLU A 83 -0.40 13.43 52.03
CA GLU A 83 0.76 13.13 52.88
C GLU A 83 0.67 11.72 53.50
N GLU A 84 -0.50 11.28 53.97
CA GLU A 84 -0.69 9.91 54.48
C GLU A 84 -0.54 8.81 53.40
N LYS A 85 -0.57 9.16 52.12
CA LYS A 85 -0.30 8.22 51.01
C LYS A 85 1.19 8.04 50.72
N LEU A 86 2.06 8.90 51.25
CA LEU A 86 3.50 8.76 51.23
C LEU A 86 3.94 8.25 52.62
N GLY A 87 4.15 6.94 52.75
CA GLY A 87 4.66 6.38 54.01
C GLY A 87 6.07 6.91 54.33
N GLU A 88 6.49 6.80 55.60
CA GLU A 88 7.77 7.31 56.14
C GLU A 88 9.03 6.91 55.35
N ASP A 89 8.96 5.90 54.48
CA ASP A 89 10.07 5.45 53.63
C ASP A 89 10.10 6.03 52.20
N GLY A 90 9.22 6.98 51.86
CA GLY A 90 9.19 7.61 50.53
C GLY A 90 8.84 6.65 49.36
N LYS A 91 8.45 5.40 49.65
CA LYS A 91 7.99 4.43 48.64
C LYS A 91 6.46 4.34 48.62
N PRO A 92 5.82 4.41 47.43
CA PRO A 92 4.37 4.34 47.33
C PRO A 92 3.87 2.97 47.81
N LYS A 93 3.07 2.95 48.90
CA LYS A 93 2.37 1.75 49.37
C LYS A 93 1.52 1.20 48.21
N LYS A 94 1.83 -0.04 47.80
CA LYS A 94 1.12 -0.79 46.76
C LYS A 94 -0.30 -1.05 47.27
N LYS A 95 -1.24 -0.14 46.99
CA LYS A 95 -2.65 -0.30 47.40
C LYS A 95 -3.19 -1.59 46.81
N GLU A 96 -3.65 -2.49 47.68
CA GLU A 96 -4.51 -3.60 47.29
C GLU A 96 -5.69 -3.00 46.50
N LYS A 97 -5.82 -3.41 45.24
CA LYS A 97 -6.91 -2.96 44.37
C LYS A 97 -8.19 -3.59 44.90
N GLN A 98 -8.92 -2.89 45.75
CA GLN A 98 -10.33 -3.22 45.97
C GLN A 98 -11.03 -3.28 44.60
N PRO A 99 -11.84 -4.32 44.34
CA PRO A 99 -12.54 -4.45 43.07
C PRO A 99 -13.46 -3.25 42.90
N LYS A 100 -13.10 -2.33 42.01
CA LYS A 100 -14.00 -1.25 41.64
C LYS A 100 -15.16 -1.89 40.88
N GLY A 101 -16.29 -2.08 41.56
CA GLY A 101 -17.57 -2.49 40.96
C GLY A 101 -18.13 -1.38 40.06
N GLY A 102 -17.40 -1.01 39.03
CA GLY A 102 -17.88 -0.13 37.98
C GLY A 102 -18.88 -0.88 37.11
N CYS A 103 -19.95 -0.20 36.68
CA CYS A 103 -20.92 -0.73 35.75
C CYS A 103 -20.20 -1.26 34.49
N PRO A 104 -20.37 -2.55 34.12
CA PRO A 104 -19.69 -3.14 32.96
C PRO A 104 -20.02 -2.44 31.63
N PHE A 105 -21.10 -1.66 31.59
CA PHE A 105 -21.58 -0.94 30.41
C PHE A 105 -20.95 0.45 30.21
N MET A 106 -20.17 0.98 31.16
CA MET A 106 -19.41 2.21 30.95
C MET A 106 -17.96 1.90 30.59
N PRO A 107 -17.59 1.90 29.30
CA PRO A 107 -16.20 1.71 28.91
C PRO A 107 -15.36 2.83 29.51
N SER A 108 -14.30 2.46 30.23
CA SER A 108 -13.28 3.42 30.66
C SER A 108 -12.77 4.19 29.45
N GLU A 109 -12.30 5.43 29.61
CA GLU A 109 -11.80 6.26 28.49
C GLU A 109 -10.80 5.52 27.58
N LYS A 110 -9.97 4.65 28.15
CA LYS A 110 -8.98 3.83 27.43
C LYS A 110 -9.57 2.70 26.56
N LYS A 111 -10.87 2.44 26.66
CA LYS A 111 -11.60 1.44 25.88
C LYS A 111 -12.43 2.07 24.77
N LYS A 112 -12.56 3.40 24.75
CA LYS A 112 -13.32 4.11 23.72
C LYS A 112 -12.64 3.98 22.38
N ASN A 113 -13.44 3.98 21.32
CA ASN A 113 -12.94 3.99 19.95
C ASN A 113 -12.08 5.24 19.68
N PRO A 114 -11.19 5.21 18.68
CA PRO A 114 -10.45 6.39 18.25
C PRO A 114 -11.37 7.60 18.01
N ASN A 115 -11.00 8.76 18.54
CA ASN A 115 -11.77 10.00 18.39
C ASN A 115 -11.74 10.52 16.95
N LEU A 116 -12.67 11.42 16.64
CA LEU A 116 -12.71 12.16 15.37
C LEU A 116 -11.58 13.21 15.22
N ASP A 117 -10.61 13.25 16.15
CA ASP A 117 -9.55 14.25 16.18
C ASP A 117 -8.74 14.32 14.88
N CYS A 118 -8.11 15.48 14.72
CA CYS A 118 -7.15 15.72 13.67
C CYS A 118 -6.01 14.69 13.71
N ILE A 119 -5.67 14.21 12.52
CA ILE A 119 -4.54 13.33 12.28
C ILE A 119 -3.36 14.22 11.90
N SER A 120 -2.12 13.76 12.06
CA SER A 120 -0.98 14.49 11.52
C SER A 120 -0.95 14.36 10.00
N GLU A 121 -0.75 15.47 9.29
CA GLU A 121 -0.44 15.42 7.87
C GLU A 121 0.92 14.74 7.63
N GLY A 122 1.05 14.02 6.53
CA GLY A 122 2.30 13.36 6.17
C GLY A 122 2.28 12.75 4.79
N TRP A 123 3.43 12.21 4.38
CA TRP A 123 3.56 11.46 3.14
C TRP A 123 3.17 10.00 3.39
N ASN A 124 2.45 9.40 2.46
CA ASN A 124 2.09 7.99 2.53
C ASN A 124 3.33 7.09 2.61
N GLU A 125 3.45 6.37 3.72
CA GLU A 125 4.41 5.28 3.90
C GLU A 125 3.82 3.98 3.36
N GLU A 126 4.67 3.13 2.80
CA GLU A 126 4.27 1.74 2.51
C GLU A 126 4.17 0.96 3.83
N PHE A 127 3.07 0.24 3.99
CA PHE A 127 2.88 -0.60 5.16
C PHE A 127 3.76 -1.85 5.06
N ILE A 128 4.82 -1.89 5.85
CA ILE A 128 5.69 -3.06 5.94
C ILE A 128 5.03 -4.07 6.88
N SER A 129 4.50 -5.13 6.28
CA SER A 129 3.96 -6.28 7.00
C SER A 129 5.06 -6.93 7.86
N PRO A 130 4.81 -7.26 9.14
CA PRO A 130 5.68 -8.14 9.91
C PRO A 130 5.79 -9.56 9.33
N HIS A 131 4.92 -9.91 8.39
CA HIS A 131 4.85 -11.19 7.68
C HIS A 131 5.19 -11.03 6.20
N SER A 132 5.84 -9.92 5.79
CA SER A 132 6.26 -9.64 4.41
C SER A 132 6.96 -10.85 3.78
N TYR A 133 7.92 -11.44 4.49
CA TYR A 133 8.70 -12.60 4.07
C TYR A 133 7.87 -13.90 3.87
N GLN A 134 6.68 -13.98 4.46
CA GLN A 134 5.75 -15.12 4.32
C GLN A 134 4.71 -14.87 3.23
N ILE A 135 4.39 -13.60 2.98
CA ILE A 135 3.41 -13.19 1.96
C ILE A 135 4.06 -13.09 0.59
N ASP A 136 5.23 -12.43 0.50
CA ASP A 136 5.87 -12.09 -0.75
C ASP A 136 6.56 -13.27 -1.44
N TYR A 137 6.65 -13.18 -2.76
CA TYR A 137 7.31 -14.12 -3.68
C TYR A 137 8.76 -14.47 -3.26
N ARG A 138 9.40 -13.61 -2.46
CA ARG A 138 10.82 -13.71 -2.05
C ARG A 138 11.00 -14.42 -0.70
N GLY A 139 10.23 -15.45 -0.43
CA GLY A 139 10.54 -16.36 0.67
C GLY A 139 12.02 -16.76 0.57
N PHE A 140 12.77 -16.61 1.67
CA PHE A 140 14.23 -16.78 1.72
C PHE A 140 14.74 -18.10 1.11
N LEU A 141 13.86 -19.10 0.96
CA LEU A 141 14.16 -20.44 0.46
C LEU A 141 13.46 -20.81 -0.85
N SER A 142 12.45 -20.07 -1.32
CA SER A 142 11.65 -20.45 -2.50
C SER A 142 12.39 -20.25 -3.83
N PHE A 143 13.28 -19.25 -3.88
CA PHE A 143 14.07 -18.97 -5.07
C PHE A 143 15.03 -20.12 -5.46
N SER A 144 15.44 -20.94 -4.50
CA SER A 144 16.49 -21.93 -4.71
C SER A 144 15.98 -23.30 -5.15
N PHE A 145 14.76 -23.69 -4.81
CA PHE A 145 14.31 -25.08 -5.01
C PHE A 145 13.24 -25.22 -6.09
N ASP A 146 12.22 -24.36 -6.12
CA ASP A 146 11.09 -24.53 -7.05
C ASP A 146 11.40 -24.05 -8.46
N GLN A 147 12.21 -22.99 -8.61
CA GLN A 147 12.66 -22.54 -9.94
C GLN A 147 13.61 -23.55 -10.60
N LEU A 148 14.39 -24.30 -9.81
CA LEU A 148 15.23 -25.38 -10.33
C LEU A 148 14.41 -26.61 -10.74
N GLU A 149 13.30 -26.90 -10.05
CA GLU A 149 12.48 -28.08 -10.34
C GLU A 149 11.37 -27.83 -11.38
N LYS A 150 10.90 -26.59 -11.52
CA LYS A 150 9.80 -26.21 -12.43
C LYS A 150 10.08 -24.84 -13.08
N PRO A 151 10.89 -24.78 -14.15
CA PRO A 151 11.21 -23.53 -14.85
C PRO A 151 9.97 -22.79 -15.39
N ASN A 152 8.86 -23.51 -15.61
CA ASN A 152 7.59 -22.95 -16.10
C ASN A 152 6.61 -22.52 -14.99
N PHE A 153 7.00 -22.54 -13.71
CA PHE A 153 6.08 -22.16 -12.63
C PHE A 153 5.92 -20.63 -12.53
N ASN A 154 4.93 -20.10 -13.25
CA ASN A 154 4.57 -18.69 -13.17
C ASN A 154 3.66 -18.40 -11.95
N LEU A 155 4.26 -18.10 -10.79
CA LEU A 155 3.49 -17.83 -9.57
C LEU A 155 2.54 -16.64 -9.72
N LYS A 156 2.88 -15.63 -10.54
CA LYS A 156 2.02 -14.45 -10.77
C LYS A 156 0.67 -14.85 -11.36
N GLU A 157 0.64 -15.88 -12.20
CA GLU A 157 -0.60 -16.38 -12.79
C GLU A 157 -1.46 -17.14 -11.77
N LYS A 158 -0.83 -17.78 -10.79
CA LYS A 158 -1.49 -18.54 -9.72
C LYS A 158 -1.90 -17.69 -8.51
N ARG A 159 -1.56 -16.39 -8.51
CA ARG A 159 -1.81 -15.45 -7.40
C ARG A 159 -2.67 -14.25 -7.81
N LYS A 160 -3.45 -14.37 -8.89
CA LYS A 160 -4.23 -13.25 -9.41
C LYS A 160 -5.24 -12.75 -8.38
N VAL A 161 -5.90 -13.65 -7.68
CA VAL A 161 -6.88 -13.31 -6.64
C VAL A 161 -6.16 -12.98 -5.33
N PHE A 162 -5.20 -13.81 -4.91
CA PHE A 162 -4.46 -13.66 -3.67
C PHE A 162 -3.77 -12.30 -3.56
N ASP A 163 -3.11 -11.85 -4.64
CA ASP A 163 -2.39 -10.58 -4.63
C ASP A 163 -3.34 -9.38 -4.50
N THR A 164 -4.60 -9.50 -4.91
CA THR A 164 -5.62 -8.44 -4.75
C THR A 164 -6.10 -8.28 -3.31
N TYR A 165 -5.92 -9.27 -2.44
CA TYR A 165 -6.34 -9.15 -1.06
C TYR A 165 -5.51 -8.11 -0.29
N PRO A 166 -6.13 -7.32 0.59
CA PRO A 166 -5.42 -6.36 1.42
C PRO A 166 -4.50 -7.06 2.42
N VAL A 167 -3.42 -6.39 2.79
CA VAL A 167 -2.38 -6.94 3.69
C VAL A 167 -2.95 -7.41 5.03
N TYR A 168 -3.89 -6.65 5.63
CA TYR A 168 -4.54 -7.05 6.89
C TYR A 168 -5.32 -8.37 6.79
N LEU A 169 -5.83 -8.69 5.60
CA LEU A 169 -6.55 -9.94 5.35
C LEU A 169 -5.55 -11.08 5.12
N LYS A 170 -4.45 -10.81 4.41
CA LYS A 170 -3.32 -11.74 4.27
C LYS A 170 -2.71 -12.13 5.62
N HIS A 171 -2.63 -11.20 6.57
CA HIS A 171 -2.14 -11.48 7.93
C HIS A 171 -2.93 -12.56 8.67
N THR A 172 -4.20 -12.77 8.33
CA THR A 172 -5.06 -13.75 9.00
C THR A 172 -4.61 -15.20 8.82
N LEU A 173 -3.81 -15.48 7.77
CA LEU A 173 -3.15 -16.77 7.53
C LEU A 173 -2.12 -17.14 8.60
N PHE A 174 -1.53 -16.14 9.25
CA PHE A 174 -0.48 -16.31 10.26
C PHE A 174 -1.02 -16.24 11.69
N MET A 175 -2.32 -16.03 11.86
CA MET A 175 -3.01 -16.02 13.15
C MET A 175 -3.42 -17.44 13.58
N ASN A 176 -2.45 -18.35 13.61
CA ASN A 176 -2.67 -19.78 13.90
C ASN A 176 -2.71 -20.11 15.40
N ASP A 177 -2.96 -19.12 16.25
CA ASP A 177 -3.25 -19.37 17.66
C ASP A 177 -4.41 -20.38 17.73
N GLU A 178 -4.25 -21.50 18.47
CA GLU A 178 -5.31 -22.51 18.63
C GLU A 178 -6.66 -21.90 19.07
N ASN A 179 -6.56 -20.79 19.81
CA ASN A 179 -7.69 -19.99 20.24
C ASN A 179 -8.45 -19.38 19.06
N MET A 180 -7.77 -18.88 18.02
CA MET A 180 -8.44 -18.24 16.88
C MET A 180 -9.15 -19.24 15.97
N LYS A 181 -8.60 -20.44 15.77
CA LYS A 181 -9.29 -21.52 15.05
C LYS A 181 -10.60 -21.89 15.75
N LYS A 182 -10.54 -22.14 17.07
CA LYS A 182 -11.73 -22.41 17.88
C LYS A 182 -12.74 -21.28 17.81
N VAL A 183 -12.29 -20.02 17.88
CA VAL A 183 -13.17 -18.84 17.80
C VAL A 183 -13.88 -18.76 16.45
N ARG A 184 -13.20 -19.06 15.35
CA ARG A 184 -13.80 -19.05 14.00
C ARG A 184 -14.85 -20.15 13.80
N GLU A 185 -14.85 -21.20 14.62
CA GLU A 185 -15.86 -22.25 14.61
C GLU A 185 -17.08 -21.93 15.49
N LEU A 186 -17.00 -20.93 16.39
CA LEU A 186 -18.12 -20.56 17.26
C LEU A 186 -19.23 -19.82 16.49
N GLU A 187 -20.41 -19.71 17.11
CA GLU A 187 -21.49 -18.85 16.62
C GLU A 187 -21.13 -17.35 16.73
N VAL A 188 -21.73 -16.51 15.89
CA VAL A 188 -21.42 -15.07 15.80
C VAL A 188 -21.55 -14.37 17.16
N ALA A 189 -22.58 -14.72 17.94
CA ALA A 189 -22.80 -14.19 19.29
C ALA A 189 -21.64 -14.51 20.25
N GLN A 190 -20.99 -15.66 20.11
CA GLN A 190 -19.82 -16.01 20.92
C GLN A 190 -18.55 -15.34 20.40
N ARG A 191 -18.40 -15.24 19.06
CA ARG A 191 -17.30 -14.50 18.42
C ARG A 191 -17.28 -13.03 18.86
N PHE A 192 -18.46 -12.42 19.07
CA PHE A 192 -18.60 -11.05 19.58
C PHE A 192 -17.79 -10.78 20.86
N PHE A 193 -17.79 -11.68 21.84
CA PHE A 193 -17.07 -11.46 23.10
C PHE A 193 -15.55 -11.44 22.91
N VAL A 194 -15.04 -12.27 22.00
CA VAL A 194 -13.61 -12.30 21.67
C VAL A 194 -13.23 -11.07 20.86
N TYR A 195 -14.05 -10.72 19.87
CA TYR A 195 -13.92 -9.48 19.10
C TYR A 195 -13.85 -8.26 20.01
N ASP A 196 -14.80 -8.11 20.94
CA ASP A 196 -14.88 -6.93 21.80
C ASP A 196 -13.65 -6.82 22.70
N LYS A 197 -13.20 -7.94 23.26
CA LYS A 197 -11.96 -8.01 24.05
C LYS A 197 -10.72 -7.62 23.25
N LEU A 198 -10.62 -8.04 21.98
CA LEU A 198 -9.50 -7.68 21.10
C LEU A 198 -9.57 -6.20 20.69
N ARG A 199 -10.76 -5.72 20.34
CA ARG A 199 -11.02 -4.30 20.04
C ARG A 199 -10.66 -3.40 21.22
N GLU A 200 -11.06 -3.75 22.45
CA GLU A 200 -10.71 -3.00 23.66
C GLU A 200 -9.20 -2.95 23.90
N LYS A 201 -8.48 -4.04 23.63
CA LYS A 201 -7.01 -4.06 23.69
C LYS A 201 -6.40 -3.15 22.63
N GLY A 202 -6.91 -3.21 21.39
CA GLY A 202 -6.51 -2.31 20.31
C GLY A 202 -6.70 -0.83 20.69
N ASN A 203 -7.89 -0.48 21.19
CA ASN A 203 -8.20 0.88 21.68
C ASN A 203 -7.24 1.30 22.79
N LYS A 204 -6.91 0.40 23.72
CA LYS A 204 -5.96 0.70 24.80
C LYS A 204 -4.54 0.97 24.30
N GLU A 205 -4.05 0.22 23.32
CA GLU A 205 -2.74 0.47 22.71
C GLU A 205 -2.75 1.73 21.84
N PHE A 206 -3.84 1.98 21.13
CA PHE A 206 -4.05 3.21 20.36
C PHE A 206 -3.93 4.46 21.25
N HIS A 207 -4.62 4.48 22.39
CA HIS A 207 -4.57 5.60 23.35
C HIS A 207 -3.22 5.75 24.07
N LYS A 208 -2.36 4.73 24.02
CA LYS A 208 -0.96 4.84 24.48
C LYS A 208 -0.02 5.41 23.42
N GLY A 209 -0.47 5.57 22.18
CA GLY A 209 0.37 5.93 21.04
C GLY A 209 1.10 4.74 20.39
N ASN A 210 0.78 3.51 20.79
CA ASN A 210 1.35 2.29 20.20
C ASN A 210 0.51 1.85 18.99
N TYR A 211 0.51 2.67 17.93
CA TYR A 211 -0.39 2.51 16.80
C TYR A 211 -0.17 1.20 16.03
N GLU A 212 1.09 0.78 15.81
CA GLU A 212 1.40 -0.49 15.13
C GLU A 212 0.88 -1.71 15.89
N GLU A 213 1.02 -1.72 17.22
CA GLU A 213 0.46 -2.79 18.06
C GLU A 213 -1.08 -2.75 18.05
N SER A 214 -1.68 -1.55 17.98
CA SER A 214 -3.14 -1.42 17.86
C SER A 214 -3.66 -2.01 16.54
N ILE A 215 -2.93 -1.83 15.43
CA ILE A 215 -3.24 -2.44 14.12
C ILE A 215 -3.32 -3.96 14.29
N LEU A 216 -2.31 -4.60 14.90
CA LEU A 216 -2.30 -6.05 15.11
C LEU A 216 -3.54 -6.55 15.89
N TYR A 217 -3.96 -5.84 16.95
CA TYR A 217 -5.18 -6.21 17.69
C TYR A 217 -6.45 -6.02 16.87
N TYR A 218 -6.54 -4.96 16.07
CA TYR A 218 -7.69 -4.72 15.20
C TYR A 218 -7.78 -5.75 14.07
N GLU A 219 -6.66 -6.15 13.48
CA GLU A 219 -6.62 -7.24 12.48
C GLU A 219 -7.04 -8.58 13.09
N ARG A 220 -6.58 -8.89 14.32
CA ARG A 220 -7.04 -10.08 15.04
C ARG A 220 -8.54 -10.06 15.30
N ALA A 221 -9.08 -8.92 15.73
CA ALA A 221 -10.51 -8.76 15.94
C ALA A 221 -11.31 -8.91 14.64
N MET A 222 -10.81 -8.37 13.53
CA MET A 222 -11.39 -8.55 12.19
C MET A 222 -11.40 -10.02 11.77
N SER A 223 -10.32 -10.75 12.07
CA SER A 223 -10.18 -12.18 11.74
C SER A 223 -11.13 -13.13 12.48
N CYS A 224 -11.91 -12.62 13.45
CA CYS A 224 -13.03 -13.35 14.02
C CYS A 224 -14.17 -13.53 13.00
N PHE A 225 -14.30 -12.64 12.01
CA PHE A 225 -15.44 -12.59 11.09
C PHE A 225 -15.06 -12.68 9.62
N LYS A 226 -13.83 -12.35 9.26
CA LYS A 226 -13.33 -12.44 7.89
C LYS A 226 -11.86 -12.87 7.88
N TRP A 227 -11.53 -13.99 7.26
CA TRP A 227 -10.16 -14.49 7.23
C TRP A 227 -9.87 -15.28 5.96
N LEU A 228 -8.58 -15.46 5.70
CA LEU A 228 -8.06 -16.40 4.72
C LEU A 228 -7.62 -17.66 5.46
N GLN A 229 -7.96 -18.81 4.89
CA GLN A 229 -7.59 -20.12 5.40
C GLN A 229 -6.75 -20.84 4.37
N HIS A 230 -5.61 -21.36 4.80
CA HIS A 230 -4.80 -22.25 4.00
C HIS A 230 -5.43 -23.65 4.02
N VAL A 231 -5.73 -24.18 2.84
CA VAL A 231 -6.19 -25.55 2.63
C VAL A 231 -4.96 -26.39 2.28
N GLU A 232 -4.51 -27.19 3.24
CA GLU A 232 -3.43 -28.15 3.00
C GLU A 232 -3.96 -29.21 2.03
N LYS A 233 -3.38 -29.26 0.82
CA LYS A 233 -3.51 -30.43 -0.03
C LYS A 233 -2.65 -31.52 0.59
N ASP A 234 -3.21 -32.71 0.78
CA ASP A 234 -2.44 -33.84 1.26
C ASP A 234 -1.40 -34.21 0.20
N ASP A 235 -0.11 -34.09 0.55
CA ASP A 235 1.02 -34.32 -0.37
C ASP A 235 1.06 -35.76 -0.93
N SER A 236 0.19 -36.66 -0.44
CA SER A 236 0.01 -38.01 -0.99
C SER A 236 -0.52 -37.99 -2.42
N ASP A 237 -1.37 -37.01 -2.75
CA ASP A 237 -2.15 -37.05 -3.98
C ASP A 237 -1.31 -36.56 -5.19
N ASP A 238 -0.35 -35.65 -4.94
CA ASP A 238 0.56 -35.13 -5.97
C ASP A 238 1.56 -36.19 -6.49
N GLU A 239 1.92 -37.20 -5.68
CA GLU A 239 2.77 -38.31 -6.13
C GLU A 239 2.01 -39.26 -7.07
N ASP A 240 0.67 -39.30 -6.99
CA ASP A 240 -0.16 -40.15 -7.84
C ASP A 240 -0.69 -39.41 -9.09
N GLU A 241 -0.90 -38.09 -9.04
CA GLU A 241 -1.16 -37.27 -10.24
C GLU A 241 0.03 -37.24 -11.21
N LYS A 242 1.27 -37.26 -10.71
CA LYS A 242 2.47 -37.39 -11.57
C LYS A 242 2.61 -38.76 -12.21
N LYS A 243 2.14 -39.83 -11.55
CA LYS A 243 2.15 -41.19 -12.12
C LYS A 243 1.08 -41.38 -13.19
N THR A 244 -0.08 -40.73 -13.02
CA THR A 244 -1.19 -40.83 -13.97
C THR A 244 -0.98 -39.96 -15.22
N THR A 245 -0.42 -38.76 -15.08
CA THR A 245 -0.12 -37.90 -16.23
C THR A 245 1.00 -38.44 -17.14
N ALA A 246 1.99 -39.15 -16.59
CA ALA A 246 3.01 -39.84 -17.38
C ALA A 246 2.49 -41.10 -18.10
N ALA A 247 1.45 -41.76 -17.56
CA ALA A 247 0.83 -42.94 -18.18
C ALA A 247 -0.23 -42.58 -19.23
N SER A 248 -0.88 -41.42 -19.11
CA SER A 248 -1.98 -41.00 -19.99
C SER A 248 -1.57 -40.43 -21.36
N SER A 249 -0.27 -40.32 -21.65
CA SER A 249 0.22 -39.96 -23.00
C SER A 249 0.35 -41.14 -23.96
N SER A 250 -0.03 -42.36 -23.56
CA SER A 250 -0.11 -43.52 -24.45
C SER A 250 -1.47 -44.21 -24.37
N ASN A 251 -2.25 -44.03 -25.44
CA ASN A 251 -3.42 -44.80 -25.86
C ASN A 251 -4.70 -44.75 -25.01
N SER A 252 -5.70 -44.13 -25.61
CA SER A 252 -7.12 -44.32 -25.32
C SER A 252 -7.60 -45.71 -25.75
N SER A 253 -8.13 -46.51 -24.83
CA SER A 253 -9.32 -47.33 -25.07
C SER A 253 -9.92 -47.80 -23.74
N ASP A 254 -11.21 -47.52 -23.57
CA ASP A 254 -12.08 -47.94 -22.48
C ASP A 254 -12.02 -49.45 -22.20
N THR A 255 -11.97 -49.85 -20.93
CA THR A 255 -13.08 -50.56 -20.24
C THR A 255 -12.68 -51.01 -18.83
N ASP A 256 -13.64 -50.86 -17.91
CA ASP A 256 -13.87 -51.57 -16.64
C ASP A 256 -12.67 -52.25 -15.96
N LYS A 257 -12.33 -51.79 -14.74
CA LYS A 257 -11.92 -52.68 -13.64
C LYS A 257 -11.88 -51.99 -12.28
N LYS A 258 -12.75 -52.49 -11.41
CA LYS A 258 -12.61 -52.49 -9.95
C LYS A 258 -11.94 -53.81 -9.56
N ASP A 259 -11.09 -53.77 -8.53
CA ASP A 259 -10.53 -54.91 -7.79
C ASP A 259 -9.27 -55.60 -8.36
N LEU A 260 -8.12 -54.91 -8.40
CA LEU A 260 -6.77 -55.51 -8.44
C LEU A 260 -5.73 -54.48 -7.93
N ASN A 261 -5.35 -54.54 -6.65
CA ASN A 261 -4.44 -53.54 -6.05
C ASN A 261 -3.08 -54.08 -5.52
N ASP A 262 -2.77 -55.37 -5.69
CA ASP A 262 -1.47 -55.90 -5.22
C ASP A 262 -0.47 -56.25 -6.35
N ASP A 263 -0.93 -56.68 -7.54
CA ASP A 263 -0.03 -57.02 -8.67
C ASP A 263 0.49 -55.78 -9.45
N GLN A 264 -0.15 -54.62 -9.30
CA GLN A 264 0.28 -53.40 -10.00
C GLN A 264 1.58 -52.79 -9.44
N ASN A 265 2.08 -53.25 -8.28
CA ASN A 265 3.30 -52.71 -7.69
C ASN A 265 4.58 -53.35 -8.25
N GLU A 266 4.52 -54.56 -8.81
CA GLU A 266 5.67 -55.21 -9.45
C GLU A 266 5.89 -54.70 -10.88
N GLU A 267 4.83 -54.60 -11.70
CA GLU A 267 4.91 -53.96 -13.04
C GLU A 267 5.36 -52.48 -12.98
N LYS A 268 5.06 -51.77 -11.88
CA LYS A 268 5.51 -50.38 -11.68
C LYS A 268 7.01 -50.27 -11.41
N LYS A 269 7.65 -51.28 -10.82
CA LYS A 269 9.11 -51.29 -10.64
C LYS A 269 9.82 -51.55 -11.96
N GLU A 270 9.34 -52.50 -12.76
CA GLU A 270 9.91 -52.79 -14.08
C GLU A 270 9.78 -51.59 -15.04
N ASN A 271 8.62 -50.94 -15.09
CA ASN A 271 8.43 -49.78 -15.98
C ASN A 271 9.26 -48.54 -15.58
N HIS A 272 9.59 -48.37 -14.30
CA HIS A 272 10.50 -47.30 -13.88
C HIS A 272 11.94 -47.61 -14.26
N GLU A 273 12.35 -48.88 -14.19
CA GLU A 273 13.69 -49.34 -14.57
C GLU A 273 13.92 -49.14 -16.09
N VAL A 274 12.93 -49.48 -16.91
CA VAL A 274 12.98 -49.28 -18.38
C VAL A 274 13.06 -47.81 -18.78
N HIS A 275 12.34 -46.90 -18.12
CA HIS A 275 12.40 -45.47 -18.47
C HIS A 275 13.74 -44.83 -18.09
N VAL A 276 14.37 -45.29 -17.00
CA VAL A 276 15.72 -44.83 -16.61
C VAL A 276 16.76 -45.31 -17.61
N GLU A 277 16.67 -46.55 -18.09
CA GLU A 277 17.56 -47.07 -19.14
C GLU A 277 17.41 -46.29 -20.46
N MET A 278 16.18 -45.91 -20.84
CA MET A 278 15.91 -45.16 -22.07
C MET A 278 16.42 -43.71 -22.02
N GLU A 279 16.36 -43.03 -20.87
CA GLU A 279 16.97 -41.69 -20.71
C GLU A 279 18.50 -41.75 -20.74
N GLU A 280 19.09 -42.84 -20.21
CA GLU A 280 20.53 -43.08 -20.24
C GLU A 280 21.05 -43.35 -21.67
N GLU A 281 20.34 -44.15 -22.47
CA GLU A 281 20.70 -44.36 -23.89
C GLU A 281 20.61 -43.06 -24.72
N ASN A 282 19.67 -42.17 -24.39
CA ASN A 282 19.57 -40.88 -25.06
C ASN A 282 20.67 -39.91 -24.62
N ALA A 283 21.11 -39.96 -23.36
CA ALA A 283 22.24 -39.15 -22.87
C ALA A 283 23.60 -39.64 -23.43
N GLU A 284 23.78 -40.96 -23.63
CA GLU A 284 25.00 -41.52 -24.24
C GLU A 284 25.16 -41.14 -25.72
N ASN A 285 24.07 -40.79 -26.40
CA ASN A 285 24.08 -40.37 -27.80
C ASN A 285 24.30 -38.85 -27.98
N ASP A 286 24.31 -38.07 -26.92
CA ASP A 286 24.61 -36.63 -26.99
C ASP A 286 26.10 -36.43 -27.31
N PRO A 287 26.45 -35.83 -28.47
CA PRO A 287 27.84 -35.63 -28.87
C PRO A 287 28.66 -34.79 -27.88
N LEU A 288 28.03 -34.06 -26.96
CA LEU A 288 28.69 -33.29 -25.91
C LEU A 288 29.32 -34.18 -24.82
N PHE A 289 28.84 -35.42 -24.63
CA PHE A 289 29.27 -36.31 -23.55
C PHE A 289 30.11 -37.51 -24.02
N LYS A 290 30.37 -37.63 -25.33
CA LYS A 290 31.10 -38.76 -25.94
C LYS A 290 32.53 -38.97 -25.42
N ASP A 291 33.18 -37.91 -24.96
CA ASP A 291 34.58 -37.94 -24.51
C ASP A 291 34.73 -38.02 -22.98
N LEU A 292 33.64 -38.11 -22.23
CA LEU A 292 33.71 -38.31 -20.78
C LEU A 292 34.04 -39.77 -20.45
N PRO A 293 34.89 -40.03 -19.43
CA PRO A 293 35.19 -41.39 -18.99
C PRO A 293 33.90 -42.13 -18.64
N LYS A 294 33.72 -43.35 -19.17
CA LYS A 294 32.57 -44.18 -18.81
C LYS A 294 32.61 -44.47 -17.31
N GLU A 295 31.57 -44.03 -16.62
CA GLU A 295 31.38 -44.22 -15.19
C GLU A 295 31.39 -45.74 -14.88
N THR A 296 32.17 -46.15 -13.88
CA THR A 296 32.20 -47.55 -13.48
C THR A 296 30.85 -47.95 -12.84
N PRO A 297 30.43 -49.22 -12.91
CA PRO A 297 29.18 -49.67 -12.29
C PRO A 297 29.10 -49.37 -10.77
N GLU A 298 30.26 -49.34 -10.10
CA GLU A 298 30.37 -48.99 -8.68
C GLU A 298 30.09 -47.50 -8.46
N GLU A 299 30.71 -46.61 -9.25
CA GLU A 299 30.45 -45.16 -9.22
C GLU A 299 28.97 -44.85 -9.52
N LYS A 300 28.34 -45.56 -10.47
CA LYS A 300 26.90 -45.42 -10.77
C LYS A 300 26.04 -45.80 -9.56
N LYS A 301 26.36 -46.90 -8.87
CA LYS A 301 25.64 -47.35 -7.67
C LYS A 301 25.82 -46.37 -6.52
N GLU A 302 27.03 -45.86 -6.31
CA GLU A 302 27.31 -44.82 -5.31
C GLU A 302 26.57 -43.52 -5.62
N ARG A 303 26.54 -43.09 -6.89
CA ARG A 303 25.77 -41.93 -7.34
C ARG A 303 24.28 -42.09 -7.08
N LEU A 304 23.70 -43.26 -7.41
CA LEU A 304 22.29 -43.54 -7.15
C LEU A 304 21.97 -43.54 -5.65
N ALA A 305 22.84 -44.15 -4.83
CA ALA A 305 22.68 -44.14 -3.37
C ALA A 305 22.77 -42.70 -2.80
N LEU A 306 23.71 -41.89 -3.30
CA LEU A 306 23.84 -40.48 -2.93
C LEU A 306 22.61 -39.67 -3.34
N LEU A 307 22.08 -39.89 -4.55
CA LEU A 307 20.85 -39.24 -5.02
C LEU A 307 19.64 -39.63 -4.17
N GLU A 308 19.52 -40.89 -3.77
CA GLU A 308 18.45 -41.35 -2.87
C GLU A 308 18.58 -40.73 -1.48
N GLN A 309 19.81 -40.63 -0.96
CA GLN A 309 20.09 -39.94 0.30
C GLN A 309 19.71 -38.45 0.20
N VAL A 310 20.13 -37.74 -0.85
CA VAL A 310 19.76 -36.34 -1.09
C VAL A 310 18.24 -36.18 -1.22
N LYS A 311 17.53 -37.11 -1.88
CA LYS A 311 16.06 -37.12 -1.94
C LYS A 311 15.43 -37.28 -0.55
N LYS A 312 15.95 -38.20 0.28
CA LYS A 312 15.47 -38.41 1.67
C LYS A 312 15.74 -37.18 2.54
N GLU A 313 16.93 -36.60 2.46
CA GLU A 313 17.30 -35.39 3.18
C GLU A 313 16.43 -34.20 2.74
N LYS A 314 16.20 -34.03 1.43
CA LYS A 314 15.26 -33.03 0.89
C LYS A 314 13.84 -33.24 1.39
N LYS A 315 13.32 -34.48 1.40
CA LYS A 315 11.97 -34.79 1.90
C LYS A 315 11.86 -34.51 3.40
N ALA A 316 12.88 -34.87 4.18
CA ALA A 316 12.96 -34.55 5.60
C ALA A 316 13.05 -33.03 5.84
N PHE A 317 13.83 -32.31 5.03
CA PHE A 317 13.96 -30.85 5.07
C PHE A 317 12.63 -30.17 4.73
N ARG A 318 11.96 -30.57 3.65
CA ARG A 318 10.62 -30.09 3.29
C ARG A 318 9.61 -30.37 4.38
N LYS A 319 9.61 -31.56 4.98
CA LYS A 319 8.71 -31.90 6.10
C LYS A 319 8.99 -31.02 7.32
N LYS A 320 10.26 -30.77 7.65
CA LYS A 320 10.67 -29.93 8.78
C LYS A 320 10.30 -28.46 8.59
N TYR A 321 10.39 -27.96 7.35
CA TYR A 321 10.17 -26.55 7.01
C TYR A 321 8.91 -26.32 6.17
N LYS A 322 7.96 -27.26 6.18
CA LYS A 322 6.73 -27.21 5.34
C LYS A 322 6.04 -25.86 5.49
N GLY A 323 5.85 -25.39 6.73
CA GLY A 323 5.24 -24.11 7.03
C GLY A 323 5.98 -22.86 6.50
N LEU A 324 7.31 -22.91 6.37
CA LEU A 324 8.11 -21.81 5.81
C LEU A 324 8.17 -21.85 4.27
N MET A 325 7.87 -23.01 3.68
CA MET A 325 7.88 -23.23 2.23
C MET A 325 6.49 -23.12 1.60
N VAL A 326 5.44 -22.93 2.40
CA VAL A 326 4.08 -22.77 1.86
C VAL A 326 4.04 -21.53 0.99
N THR A 327 3.83 -21.75 -0.30
CA THR A 327 3.51 -20.67 -1.22
C THR A 327 2.01 -20.55 -1.32
N TYR A 328 1.45 -19.49 -0.75
CA TYR A 328 0.02 -19.21 -0.84
C TYR A 328 -0.37 -18.87 -2.28
N THR A 329 -1.33 -19.57 -2.86
CA THR A 329 -1.87 -19.39 -4.21
C THR A 329 -3.39 -19.32 -4.16
N ASP A 330 -4.01 -18.95 -5.28
CA ASP A 330 -5.47 -18.93 -5.43
C ASP A 330 -6.08 -20.33 -5.21
N ASP A 331 -5.32 -21.39 -5.48
CA ASP A 331 -5.76 -22.78 -5.34
C ASP A 331 -5.74 -23.32 -3.89
N ASN A 332 -4.90 -22.75 -3.01
CA ASN A 332 -4.71 -23.25 -1.64
C ASN A 332 -5.11 -22.25 -0.55
N VAL A 333 -5.62 -21.07 -0.93
CA VAL A 333 -6.17 -20.09 -0.01
C VAL A 333 -7.65 -19.89 -0.27
N VAL A 334 -8.46 -20.12 0.76
CA VAL A 334 -9.91 -19.90 0.74
C VAL A 334 -10.26 -18.70 1.60
N LEU A 335 -11.07 -17.79 1.06
CA LEU A 335 -11.63 -16.67 1.79
C LEU A 335 -12.90 -17.11 2.52
N HIS A 336 -12.94 -16.85 3.84
CA HIS A 336 -14.15 -16.99 4.64
C HIS A 336 -14.69 -15.60 4.98
N ASP A 337 -15.84 -15.24 4.38
CA ASP A 337 -16.48 -13.92 4.52
C ASP A 337 -17.92 -14.03 5.05
N GLY A 338 -18.20 -15.03 5.91
CA GLY A 338 -19.49 -15.21 6.57
C GLY A 338 -20.56 -15.92 5.73
N GLU A 339 -20.14 -16.73 4.76
CA GLU A 339 -21.02 -17.53 3.89
C GLU A 339 -21.84 -18.59 4.67
N ASP A 340 -21.39 -18.93 5.88
CA ASP A 340 -22.03 -19.82 6.84
C ASP A 340 -23.27 -19.20 7.52
N LEU A 341 -23.42 -17.87 7.45
CA LEU A 341 -24.46 -17.15 8.17
C LEU A 341 -25.75 -17.07 7.36
N THR A 342 -26.81 -17.66 7.90
CA THR A 342 -28.15 -17.66 7.29
C THR A 342 -29.11 -16.68 7.96
N ASP A 343 -28.91 -16.37 9.26
CA ASP A 343 -29.76 -15.43 9.99
C ASP A 343 -29.39 -13.98 9.65
N SER A 344 -30.40 -13.23 9.22
CA SER A 344 -30.35 -11.78 9.01
C SER A 344 -29.77 -11.00 10.20
N GLN A 345 -30.10 -11.38 11.44
CA GLN A 345 -29.63 -10.65 12.64
C GLN A 345 -28.13 -10.84 12.85
N ASP A 346 -27.63 -12.06 12.63
CA ASP A 346 -26.21 -12.38 12.70
C ASP A 346 -25.41 -11.71 11.59
N ILE A 347 -25.97 -11.63 10.38
CA ILE A 347 -25.38 -10.90 9.25
C ILE A 347 -25.25 -9.41 9.60
N GLU A 348 -26.32 -8.78 10.11
CA GLU A 348 -26.30 -7.37 10.51
C GLU A 348 -25.31 -7.10 11.65
N MET A 349 -25.29 -7.98 12.66
CA MET A 349 -24.36 -7.90 13.79
C MET A 349 -22.90 -7.99 13.31
N ARG A 350 -22.60 -8.97 12.45
CA ARG A 350 -21.27 -9.14 11.84
C ARG A 350 -20.86 -7.92 11.03
N GLN A 351 -21.73 -7.42 10.17
CA GLN A 351 -21.47 -6.25 9.33
C GLN A 351 -21.18 -5.01 10.18
N SER A 352 -21.95 -4.79 11.25
CA SER A 352 -21.73 -3.70 12.20
C SER A 352 -20.36 -3.77 12.91
N MET A 353 -19.94 -4.97 13.31
CA MET A 353 -18.62 -5.20 13.92
C MET A 353 -17.47 -4.99 12.94
N LEU A 354 -17.60 -5.50 11.71
CA LEU A 354 -16.61 -5.30 10.65
C LEU A 354 -16.48 -3.82 10.28
N MET A 355 -17.60 -3.10 10.12
CA MET A 355 -17.58 -1.65 9.89
C MET A 355 -16.79 -0.92 10.99
N THR A 356 -17.09 -1.23 12.25
CA THR A 356 -16.44 -0.59 13.42
C THR A 356 -14.94 -0.88 13.46
N ILE A 357 -14.52 -2.10 13.14
CA ILE A 357 -13.10 -2.48 13.19
C ILE A 357 -12.33 -1.89 12.02
N TYR A 358 -12.90 -1.85 10.82
CA TYR A 358 -12.26 -1.21 9.67
C TYR A 358 -12.05 0.29 9.90
N MET A 359 -13.02 0.99 10.48
CA MET A 359 -12.84 2.40 10.84
C MET A 359 -11.73 2.58 11.89
N SER A 360 -11.67 1.71 12.91
CA SER A 360 -10.62 1.78 13.93
C SER A 360 -9.23 1.47 13.36
N LEU A 361 -9.16 0.46 12.49
CA LEU A 361 -7.97 0.06 11.76
C LEU A 361 -7.48 1.18 10.83
N ALA A 362 -8.39 1.82 10.08
CA ALA A 362 -8.06 2.94 9.21
C ALA A 362 -7.48 4.13 9.98
N VAL A 363 -8.03 4.46 11.16
CA VAL A 363 -7.48 5.54 12.00
C VAL A 363 -6.08 5.19 12.52
N ALA A 364 -5.85 3.94 12.90
CA ALA A 364 -4.51 3.49 13.29
C ALA A 364 -3.52 3.54 12.11
N TYR A 365 -3.94 3.12 10.91
CA TYR A 365 -3.15 3.26 9.68
C TYR A 365 -2.79 4.73 9.39
N MET A 366 -3.76 5.64 9.47
CA MET A 366 -3.53 7.07 9.26
C MET A 366 -2.56 7.68 10.29
N LYS A 367 -2.61 7.26 11.57
CA LYS A 367 -1.66 7.69 12.60
C LYS A 367 -0.23 7.20 12.36
N CYS A 368 -0.06 6.15 11.56
CA CYS A 368 1.24 5.66 11.09
C CYS A 368 1.58 6.13 9.66
N PHE A 369 0.84 7.06 9.08
CA PHE A 369 1.00 7.54 7.70
C PHE A 369 0.79 6.47 6.60
N TYR A 370 0.13 5.36 6.92
CA TYR A 370 -0.26 4.32 5.96
C TYR A 370 -1.58 4.67 5.26
N PHE A 371 -1.66 5.85 4.64
CA PHE A 371 -2.91 6.41 4.10
C PHE A 371 -3.58 5.51 3.05
N LYS A 372 -2.82 4.87 2.16
CA LYS A 372 -3.37 3.93 1.15
C LYS A 372 -4.04 2.72 1.81
N MET A 373 -3.43 2.14 2.84
CA MET A 373 -4.03 1.04 3.59
C MET A 373 -5.28 1.48 4.36
N ALA A 374 -5.28 2.71 4.89
CA ALA A 374 -6.47 3.30 5.50
C ALA A 374 -7.62 3.45 4.50
N GLN A 375 -7.33 3.94 3.28
CA GLN A 375 -8.33 4.05 2.22
C GLN A 375 -8.91 2.68 1.84
N ILE A 376 -8.07 1.66 1.64
CA ILE A 376 -8.54 0.30 1.34
C ILE A 376 -9.45 -0.24 2.45
N ALA A 377 -9.08 -0.08 3.72
CA ALA A 377 -9.91 -0.50 4.84
C ALA A 377 -11.26 0.25 4.88
N LEU A 378 -11.27 1.54 4.56
CA LEU A 378 -12.49 2.35 4.52
C LEU A 378 -13.37 2.05 3.32
N ASP A 379 -12.79 1.71 2.17
CA ASP A 379 -13.53 1.25 1.01
C ASP A 379 -14.20 -0.10 1.30
N ASP A 380 -13.52 -1.00 2.02
CA ASP A 380 -14.12 -2.26 2.50
C ASP A 380 -15.23 -2.00 3.52
N ALA A 381 -15.09 -1.01 4.42
CA ALA A 381 -16.18 -0.59 5.29
C ALA A 381 -17.37 -0.02 4.50
N TYR A 382 -17.09 0.77 3.45
CA TYR A 382 -18.10 1.37 2.59
C TYR A 382 -18.88 0.33 1.76
N LYS A 383 -18.22 -0.74 1.32
CA LYS A 383 -18.87 -1.89 0.68
C LYS A 383 -19.89 -2.58 1.59
N ILE A 384 -19.64 -2.58 2.90
CA ILE A 384 -20.57 -3.15 3.89
C ILE A 384 -21.78 -2.23 4.08
N THR A 385 -21.54 -0.93 4.29
CA THR A 385 -22.63 0.04 4.44
C THR A 385 -22.26 1.40 3.88
N GLN A 386 -23.08 1.85 2.93
CA GLN A 386 -22.97 3.18 2.32
C GLN A 386 -23.70 4.25 3.13
N LYS A 387 -24.40 3.86 4.21
CA LYS A 387 -25.30 4.74 4.99
C LYS A 387 -24.62 5.40 6.19
N SER A 388 -23.29 5.31 6.31
CA SER A 388 -22.55 5.87 7.44
C SER A 388 -21.72 7.08 7.04
N SER A 389 -22.10 8.25 7.56
CA SER A 389 -21.36 9.50 7.45
C SER A 389 -19.97 9.43 8.08
N GLN A 390 -19.75 8.58 9.09
CA GLN A 390 -18.44 8.40 9.71
C GLN A 390 -17.43 7.78 8.74
N ILE A 391 -17.87 6.86 7.86
CA ILE A 391 -17.00 6.25 6.85
C ILE A 391 -16.55 7.31 5.85
N LEU A 392 -17.49 8.09 5.29
CA LEU A 392 -17.18 9.17 4.36
C LEU A 392 -16.30 10.25 4.99
N PHE A 393 -16.56 10.62 6.25
CA PHE A 393 -15.69 11.52 7.02
C PHE A 393 -14.26 10.98 7.08
N ARG A 394 -14.06 9.69 7.41
CA ARG A 394 -12.72 9.09 7.48
C ARG A 394 -12.07 8.91 6.12
N ARG A 395 -12.83 8.64 5.04
CA ARG A 395 -12.32 8.56 3.66
C ARG A 395 -11.76 9.91 3.23
N SER A 396 -12.56 10.97 3.40
CA SER A 396 -12.13 12.36 3.21
C SER A 396 -10.88 12.69 4.05
N GLN A 397 -10.87 12.29 5.33
CA GLN A 397 -9.72 12.49 6.22
C GLN A 397 -8.45 11.78 5.71
N ALA A 398 -8.54 10.52 5.27
CA ALA A 398 -7.39 9.77 4.77
C ALA A 398 -6.76 10.39 3.53
N VAL A 399 -7.58 11.00 2.66
CA VAL A 399 -7.13 11.68 1.44
C VAL A 399 -6.59 13.07 1.74
N ALA A 400 -7.31 13.89 2.52
CA ALA A 400 -6.92 15.28 2.80
C ALA A 400 -5.59 15.38 3.57
N TYR A 401 -5.32 14.43 4.47
CA TYR A 401 -4.09 14.40 5.28
C TYR A 401 -2.91 13.73 4.57
N ASN A 402 -3.14 13.06 3.44
CA ASN A 402 -2.08 12.51 2.60
C ASN A 402 -1.49 13.59 1.69
N LYS A 403 -0.21 13.92 1.89
CA LYS A 403 0.47 14.93 1.08
C LYS A 403 0.69 14.52 -0.39
N PHE A 404 0.61 13.22 -0.71
CA PHE A 404 0.66 12.72 -2.09
C PHE A 404 -0.65 12.90 -2.87
N SER A 405 -1.75 13.30 -2.21
CA SER A 405 -3.03 13.31 -2.88
C SER A 405 -3.12 14.35 -4.00
N THR A 406 -3.71 13.90 -5.10
CA THR A 406 -3.91 14.73 -6.30
C THR A 406 -5.06 15.71 -6.11
N ILE A 407 -5.14 16.76 -6.93
CA ILE A 407 -6.27 17.72 -6.88
C ILE A 407 -7.61 17.00 -7.04
N LYS A 408 -7.69 16.03 -7.97
CA LYS A 408 -8.90 15.22 -8.19
C LYS A 408 -9.28 14.41 -6.95
N GLU A 409 -8.31 13.74 -6.33
CA GLU A 409 -8.57 13.01 -5.07
C GLU A 409 -9.06 13.95 -3.96
N LEU A 410 -8.47 15.14 -3.84
CA LEU A 410 -8.89 16.14 -2.85
C LEU A 410 -10.29 16.69 -3.14
N GLU A 411 -10.68 16.84 -4.40
CA GLU A 411 -12.05 17.19 -4.80
C GLU A 411 -13.04 16.08 -4.45
N ASP A 412 -12.67 14.81 -4.66
CA ASP A 412 -13.50 13.68 -4.26
C ASP A 412 -13.60 13.58 -2.72
N ALA A 413 -12.51 13.88 -2.00
CA ALA A 413 -12.52 14.01 -0.54
C ALA A 413 -13.43 15.15 -0.07
N LYS A 414 -13.49 16.26 -0.81
CA LYS A 414 -14.42 17.38 -0.54
C LYS A 414 -15.88 16.92 -0.71
N LYS A 415 -16.20 16.20 -1.79
CA LYS A 415 -17.55 15.64 -2.00
C LYS A 415 -17.93 14.65 -0.91
N ASP A 416 -16.99 13.79 -0.50
CA ASP A 416 -17.19 12.82 0.58
C ASP A 416 -17.55 13.51 1.90
N ILE A 417 -16.84 14.58 2.29
CA ILE A 417 -17.15 15.29 3.54
C ILE A 417 -18.45 16.10 3.46
N GLU A 418 -18.77 16.70 2.31
CA GLU A 418 -20.06 17.38 2.10
C GLU A 418 -21.22 16.39 2.25
N THR A 419 -21.12 15.24 1.58
CA THR A 419 -22.10 14.14 1.69
C THR A 419 -22.19 13.62 3.13
N ALA A 420 -21.06 13.45 3.81
CA ALA A 420 -21.01 13.03 5.21
C ALA A 420 -21.75 14.01 6.13
N ILE A 421 -21.60 15.33 5.91
CA ILE A 421 -22.28 16.36 6.70
C ILE A 421 -23.80 16.30 6.47
N GLU A 422 -24.25 16.08 5.23
CA GLU A 422 -25.66 15.94 4.91
C GLU A 422 -26.26 14.69 5.57
N MET A 423 -25.62 13.53 5.39
CA MET A 423 -26.07 12.26 5.95
C MET A 423 -26.15 12.26 7.47
N LYS A 424 -25.15 12.87 8.11
CA LYS A 424 -25.07 13.01 9.58
C LYS A 424 -26.34 13.63 10.18
N ARG A 425 -27.05 14.51 9.47
CA ARG A 425 -28.30 15.14 9.95
C ARG A 425 -29.42 14.13 10.18
N PHE A 426 -29.43 13.05 9.40
CA PHE A 426 -30.48 12.03 9.40
C PHE A 426 -30.14 10.81 10.26
N GLU A 427 -28.88 10.65 10.67
CA GLU A 427 -28.47 9.53 11.50
C GLU A 427 -28.90 9.71 12.97
N LYS A 428 -29.67 8.74 13.46
CA LYS A 428 -30.16 8.72 14.86
C LYS A 428 -29.05 8.83 15.89
N ILE A 429 -27.85 8.32 15.58
CA ILE A 429 -26.69 8.32 16.49
C ILE A 429 -26.29 9.75 16.89
N PHE A 430 -26.39 10.72 15.96
CA PHE A 430 -26.03 12.12 16.21
C PHE A 430 -27.18 12.95 16.81
N GLN A 431 -28.39 12.38 16.88
CA GLN A 431 -29.56 12.98 17.52
C GLN A 431 -29.67 12.58 19.01
N GLN A 432 -28.81 11.66 19.48
CA GLN A 432 -28.78 11.22 20.86
C GLN A 432 -28.20 12.28 21.82
N GLU A 433 -28.45 12.10 23.11
CA GLU A 433 -27.92 12.98 24.15
C GLU A 433 -26.39 13.03 24.15
N GLN A 434 -25.82 14.18 24.53
CA GLN A 434 -24.37 14.39 24.57
C GLN A 434 -23.62 13.36 25.41
N GLY A 435 -24.28 12.78 26.43
CA GLY A 435 -23.70 11.70 27.24
C GLY A 435 -23.34 10.47 26.42
N ILE A 436 -24.22 10.02 25.51
CA ILE A 436 -23.98 8.86 24.66
C ILE A 436 -22.92 9.18 23.61
N LEU A 437 -22.97 10.37 23.02
CA LEU A 437 -21.93 10.84 22.10
C LEU A 437 -20.55 10.86 22.75
N ARG A 438 -20.43 11.30 24.01
CA ARG A 438 -19.17 11.30 24.76
C ARG A 438 -18.68 9.88 25.08
N ILE A 439 -19.58 8.92 25.26
CA ILE A 439 -19.23 7.50 25.45
C ILE A 439 -18.64 6.93 24.15
N MET A 440 -19.22 7.27 23.00
CA MET A 440 -18.74 6.82 21.68
C MET A 440 -17.60 7.64 21.10
N ASN A 441 -17.13 8.66 21.82
CA ASN A 441 -16.05 9.55 21.40
C ASN A 441 -16.41 10.43 20.18
N LEU A 442 -17.68 10.84 20.10
CA LEU A 442 -18.28 11.67 19.06
C LEU A 442 -18.82 13.02 19.60
N SER A 443 -18.40 13.46 20.80
CA SER A 443 -18.87 14.73 21.37
C SER A 443 -18.65 15.91 20.42
N ASP A 444 -17.48 15.95 19.79
CA ASP A 444 -16.99 17.09 19.02
C ASP A 444 -17.24 16.94 17.50
N HIS A 445 -18.15 16.03 17.14
CA HIS A 445 -18.48 15.71 15.75
C HIS A 445 -18.96 16.91 14.92
N ASN A 446 -19.56 17.94 15.52
CA ASN A 446 -19.95 19.16 14.79
C ASN A 446 -18.76 19.96 14.33
N GLU A 447 -17.79 20.16 15.22
CA GLU A 447 -16.58 20.89 14.92
C GLU A 447 -15.66 20.07 14.00
N ALA A 448 -15.47 18.77 14.28
CA ALA A 448 -14.61 17.91 13.49
C ALA A 448 -14.98 17.86 12.00
N TYR A 449 -16.27 17.74 11.68
CA TYR A 449 -16.75 17.68 10.29
C TYR A 449 -16.56 19.00 9.55
N VAL A 450 -16.88 20.12 10.19
CA VAL A 450 -16.70 21.46 9.61
C VAL A 450 -15.21 21.77 9.42
N ASN A 451 -14.38 21.47 10.42
CA ASN A 451 -12.94 21.66 10.35
C ASN A 451 -12.32 20.83 9.23
N LEU A 452 -12.76 19.58 9.03
CA LEU A 452 -12.29 18.76 7.92
C LEU A 452 -12.72 19.32 6.57
N ALA A 453 -13.96 19.82 6.44
CA ALA A 453 -14.43 20.45 5.20
C ALA A 453 -13.59 21.68 4.84
N HIS A 454 -13.34 22.57 5.81
CA HIS A 454 -12.44 23.72 5.62
C HIS A 454 -11.02 23.28 5.27
N TYR A 455 -10.53 22.23 5.92
CA TYR A 455 -9.20 21.69 5.66
C TYR A 455 -9.08 21.12 4.24
N CYS A 456 -10.11 20.44 3.71
CA CYS A 456 -10.11 19.95 2.33
C CYS A 456 -10.00 21.11 1.33
N VAL A 457 -10.77 22.18 1.51
CA VAL A 457 -10.70 23.38 0.65
C VAL A 457 -9.32 24.02 0.73
N LYS A 458 -8.78 24.19 1.94
CA LYS A 458 -7.43 24.70 2.17
C LYS A 458 -6.38 23.83 1.44
N ARG A 459 -6.47 22.50 1.54
CA ARG A 459 -5.54 21.56 0.90
C ARG A 459 -5.63 21.60 -0.63
N ILE A 460 -6.84 21.73 -1.20
CA ILE A 460 -7.03 21.91 -2.65
C ILE A 460 -6.30 23.19 -3.11
N LYS A 461 -6.48 24.30 -2.39
CA LYS A 461 -5.81 25.57 -2.69
C LYS A 461 -4.29 25.44 -2.60
N GLU A 462 -3.76 24.91 -1.49
CA GLU A 462 -2.32 24.70 -1.31
C GLU A 462 -1.72 23.80 -2.42
N ARG A 463 -2.44 22.76 -2.83
CA ARG A 463 -1.99 21.88 -3.92
C ARG A 463 -2.03 22.60 -5.27
N SER A 464 -3.09 23.35 -5.56
CA SER A 464 -3.20 24.17 -6.76
C SER A 464 -2.09 25.23 -6.82
N ASP A 465 -1.81 25.90 -5.72
CA ASP A 465 -0.76 26.91 -5.60
C ASP A 465 0.62 26.28 -5.83
N PHE A 466 0.89 25.11 -5.23
CA PHE A 466 2.11 24.35 -5.47
C PHE A 466 2.30 24.01 -6.96
N GLU A 467 1.27 23.45 -7.61
CA GLU A 467 1.32 23.09 -9.03
C GLU A 467 1.52 24.33 -9.93
N THR A 468 0.80 25.41 -9.61
CA THR A 468 0.94 26.71 -10.27
C THR A 468 2.37 27.25 -10.14
N GLU A 469 2.96 27.19 -8.95
CA GLU A 469 4.32 27.66 -8.68
C GLU A 469 5.36 26.89 -9.49
N GLN A 470 5.27 25.55 -9.52
CA GLN A 470 6.20 24.70 -10.28
C GLN A 470 6.13 25.01 -11.78
N ILE A 471 4.94 25.10 -12.36
CA ILE A 471 4.76 25.41 -13.79
C ILE A 471 5.21 26.85 -14.09
N THR A 472 4.87 27.80 -13.23
CA THR A 472 5.25 29.22 -13.36
C THR A 472 6.77 29.40 -13.38
N MET A 473 7.51 28.65 -12.56
CA MET A 473 8.98 28.67 -12.57
C MET A 473 9.54 28.29 -13.94
N LEU A 474 8.99 27.24 -14.57
CA LEU A 474 9.43 26.77 -15.89
C LEU A 474 9.06 27.78 -16.98
N PHE A 475 7.84 28.31 -16.98
CA PHE A 475 7.39 29.29 -17.98
C PHE A 475 8.16 30.61 -17.89
N LYS A 476 8.43 31.11 -16.68
CA LYS A 476 9.28 32.31 -16.50
C LYS A 476 10.70 32.08 -17.02
N ARG A 477 11.25 30.87 -16.82
CA ARG A 477 12.57 30.52 -17.32
C ARG A 477 12.59 30.45 -18.84
N GLU A 478 11.57 29.86 -19.46
CA GLU A 478 11.44 29.81 -20.92
C GLU A 478 11.31 31.20 -21.53
N LYS A 479 10.45 32.05 -20.98
CA LYS A 479 10.30 33.45 -21.42
C LYS A 479 11.62 34.22 -21.35
N HIS A 480 12.40 33.99 -20.30
CA HIS A 480 13.72 34.59 -20.18
C HIS A 480 14.69 34.10 -21.27
N ILE A 481 14.64 32.82 -21.64
CA ILE A 481 15.44 32.27 -22.75
C ILE A 481 15.03 32.95 -24.06
N GLU A 482 13.73 33.07 -24.32
CA GLU A 482 13.20 33.74 -25.51
C GLU A 482 13.64 35.22 -25.59
N GLU A 483 13.57 35.97 -24.50
CA GLU A 483 14.05 37.35 -24.43
C GLU A 483 15.57 37.49 -24.69
N VAL A 484 16.36 36.51 -24.26
CA VAL A 484 17.80 36.47 -24.51
C VAL A 484 18.07 36.15 -25.98
N GLU A 485 17.31 35.24 -26.58
CA GLU A 485 17.43 34.90 -28.00
C GLU A 485 17.05 36.07 -28.91
N GLN A 486 15.94 36.76 -28.61
CA GLN A 486 15.54 37.95 -29.35
C GLN A 486 16.62 39.04 -29.26
N ARG A 487 17.26 39.21 -28.10
CA ARG A 487 18.41 40.10 -27.94
C ARG A 487 19.61 39.68 -28.79
N LEU A 488 19.97 38.39 -28.78
CA LEU A 488 21.06 37.87 -29.61
C LEU A 488 20.80 38.08 -31.11
N ILE A 489 19.56 37.83 -31.56
CA ILE A 489 19.14 38.07 -32.94
C ILE A 489 19.25 39.55 -33.30
N SER A 490 18.85 40.45 -32.39
CA SER A 490 19.00 41.90 -32.59
C SER A 490 20.45 42.36 -32.68
N GLU A 491 21.37 41.64 -32.03
CA GLU A 491 22.82 41.84 -32.13
C GLU A 491 23.43 41.22 -33.41
N GLY A 492 22.62 40.59 -34.26
CA GLY A 492 23.08 39.87 -35.46
C GLY A 492 23.75 38.52 -35.17
N LYS A 493 23.62 38.01 -33.94
CA LYS A 493 24.08 36.67 -33.58
C LYS A 493 22.94 35.68 -33.81
N ILE A 494 23.24 34.59 -34.52
CA ILE A 494 22.30 33.50 -34.70
C ILE A 494 22.40 32.62 -33.45
N PRO A 495 21.34 32.51 -32.62
CA PRO A 495 21.32 31.54 -31.53
C PRO A 495 21.53 30.15 -32.14
N LYS A 496 22.63 29.49 -31.78
CA LYS A 496 22.80 28.09 -32.13
C LYS A 496 21.81 27.32 -31.28
N ASP A 497 20.79 26.74 -31.91
CA ASP A 497 19.99 25.73 -31.26
C ASP A 497 20.94 24.56 -30.96
N HIS A 498 21.16 24.28 -29.68
CA HIS A 498 22.05 23.21 -29.22
C HIS A 498 21.64 21.81 -29.74
N ASP A 499 20.51 21.71 -30.44
CA ASP A 499 19.86 20.50 -30.92
C ASP A 499 20.46 19.98 -32.22
N ASP A 500 21.02 20.87 -33.04
CA ASP A 500 21.50 20.51 -34.37
C ASP A 500 22.83 19.74 -34.33
N GLU A 501 23.62 19.89 -33.25
CA GLU A 501 24.91 19.19 -33.09
C GLU A 501 24.80 17.85 -32.31
N SER A 502 23.63 17.46 -31.78
CA SER A 502 23.45 16.22 -31.00
C SER A 502 22.62 15.12 -31.67
N SER A 503 22.15 15.30 -32.90
CA SER A 503 21.46 14.24 -33.65
C SER A 503 22.32 13.00 -33.92
N SER A 504 23.65 13.08 -33.71
CA SER A 504 24.59 11.97 -33.85
C SER A 504 25.01 11.30 -32.53
N ASN A 505 24.69 11.89 -31.37
CA ASN A 505 24.86 11.25 -30.07
C ASN A 505 23.48 10.95 -29.51
N PHE A 506 22.88 9.91 -30.07
CA PHE A 506 21.72 9.18 -29.57
C PHE A 506 22.07 8.52 -28.22
N ILE A 507 22.50 9.33 -27.25
CA ILE A 507 22.67 8.92 -25.87
C ILE A 507 21.26 8.54 -25.41
N GLN A 508 21.11 7.25 -25.15
CA GLN A 508 19.87 6.53 -25.03
C GLN A 508 18.90 7.25 -24.09
N MET A 509 17.63 7.34 -24.48
CA MET A 509 16.51 7.76 -23.63
C MET A 509 16.44 7.05 -22.26
N ASN A 510 17.22 5.98 -22.05
CA ASN A 510 17.34 5.27 -20.78
C ASN A 510 18.02 6.09 -19.67
N GLU A 511 18.86 7.09 -19.96
CA GLU A 511 19.53 7.89 -18.90
C GLU A 511 18.63 8.99 -18.31
N GLU A 512 17.46 9.26 -18.91
CA GLU A 512 16.64 10.43 -18.60
C GLU A 512 16.01 10.42 -17.19
N HIS A 513 16.16 9.34 -16.43
CA HIS A 513 15.52 9.17 -15.12
C HIS A 513 16.47 8.62 -14.05
N GLN A 514 17.78 8.65 -14.28
CA GLN A 514 18.77 8.05 -13.37
C GLN A 514 18.65 8.61 -11.93
N GLU A 515 18.54 9.93 -11.77
CA GLU A 515 18.42 10.58 -10.47
C GLU A 515 17.18 10.12 -9.70
N TYR A 516 16.06 9.97 -10.41
CA TYR A 516 14.81 9.52 -9.82
C TYR A 516 14.88 8.04 -9.44
N GLU A 517 15.46 7.19 -10.28
CA GLU A 517 15.67 5.77 -9.97
C GLU A 517 16.56 5.57 -8.74
N ILE A 518 17.65 6.34 -8.60
CA ILE A 518 18.52 6.31 -7.41
C ILE A 518 17.72 6.68 -6.16
N ILE A 519 16.89 7.72 -6.21
CA ILE A 519 16.04 8.12 -5.08
C ILE A 519 15.02 7.03 -4.72
N LEU A 520 14.44 6.35 -5.71
CA LEU A 520 13.56 5.21 -5.43
C LEU A 520 14.31 4.06 -4.76
N GLU A 521 15.57 3.79 -5.13
CA GLU A 521 16.40 2.81 -4.42
C GLU A 521 16.72 3.25 -2.98
N MET A 522 16.92 4.54 -2.74
CA MET A 522 17.06 5.07 -1.38
C MET A 522 15.80 4.83 -0.55
N MET A 523 14.60 5.10 -1.09
CA MET A 523 13.33 4.80 -0.42
C MET A 523 13.23 3.31 -0.06
N ARG A 524 13.53 2.42 -1.01
CA ARG A 524 13.54 0.97 -0.78
C ARG A 524 14.54 0.57 0.31
N LYS A 525 15.71 1.22 0.35
CA LYS A 525 16.70 0.99 1.42
C LYS A 525 16.16 1.43 2.78
N TYR A 526 15.51 2.59 2.88
CA TYR A 526 14.87 3.02 4.13
C TYR A 526 13.82 2.03 4.61
N TYR A 527 12.99 1.48 3.71
CA TYR A 527 12.03 0.44 4.09
C TYR A 527 12.72 -0.79 4.69
N ARG A 528 13.80 -1.29 4.06
CA ARG A 528 14.60 -2.39 4.63
C ARG A 528 15.24 -2.05 5.98
N VAL A 529 15.69 -0.81 6.15
CA VAL A 529 16.26 -0.33 7.42
C VAL A 529 15.20 -0.27 8.52
N ILE A 530 14.00 0.22 8.19
CA ILE A 530 12.85 0.26 9.10
C ILE A 530 12.43 -1.16 9.48
N GLU A 531 12.31 -2.07 8.52
CA GLU A 531 12.03 -3.49 8.74
C GLU A 531 13.04 -4.10 9.71
N PHE A 532 14.34 -3.97 9.42
CA PHE A 532 15.42 -4.46 10.28
C PHE A 532 15.38 -3.88 11.71
N TYR A 533 15.13 -2.58 11.87
CA TYR A 533 15.05 -1.97 13.19
C TYR A 533 13.78 -2.34 13.96
N THR A 534 12.70 -2.63 13.24
CA THR A 534 11.45 -3.14 13.82
C THR A 534 11.66 -4.57 14.34
N GLU A 535 12.28 -5.44 13.55
CA GLU A 535 12.63 -6.81 13.95
C GLU A 535 13.59 -6.84 15.16
N THR A 536 14.58 -5.95 15.16
CA THR A 536 15.54 -5.82 16.27
C THR A 536 15.01 -5.04 17.48
N LYS A 537 13.73 -4.65 17.46
CA LYS A 537 13.03 -3.94 18.56
C LYS A 537 13.73 -2.66 19.01
N LYS A 538 14.21 -1.85 18.05
CA LYS A 538 14.86 -0.54 18.29
C LYS A 538 13.93 0.61 17.88
N PRO A 539 12.91 0.96 18.69
CA PRO A 539 11.86 1.91 18.28
C PRO A 539 12.38 3.32 18.01
N ASP A 540 13.46 3.75 18.67
CA ASP A 540 14.03 5.08 18.44
C ASP A 540 14.71 5.19 17.07
N GLN A 541 15.37 4.12 16.61
CA GLN A 541 15.97 4.06 15.28
C GLN A 541 14.90 3.99 14.19
N VAL A 542 13.79 3.29 14.44
CA VAL A 542 12.62 3.30 13.55
C VAL A 542 12.07 4.71 13.39
N LYS A 543 11.90 5.46 14.50
CA LYS A 543 11.41 6.85 14.45
C LYS A 543 12.34 7.78 13.65
N ILE A 544 13.66 7.63 13.81
CA ILE A 544 14.65 8.41 13.06
C ILE A 544 14.56 8.07 11.58
N ALA A 545 14.59 6.78 11.22
CA ALA A 545 14.50 6.33 9.84
C ALA A 545 13.18 6.75 9.17
N LYS A 546 12.04 6.67 9.86
CA LYS A 546 10.74 7.17 9.35
C LYS A 546 10.77 8.67 9.11
N LYS A 547 11.38 9.46 10.00
CA LYS A 547 11.51 10.91 9.80
C LYS A 547 12.37 11.24 8.57
N GLU A 548 13.50 10.57 8.39
CA GLU A 548 14.35 10.73 7.20
C GLU A 548 13.62 10.31 5.93
N LEU A 549 12.88 9.20 5.97
CA LEU A 549 12.03 8.74 4.87
C LEU A 549 10.96 9.78 4.50
N GLN A 550 10.29 10.41 5.47
CA GLN A 550 9.31 11.46 5.21
C GLN A 550 9.94 12.67 4.48
N THR A 551 11.17 13.05 4.81
CA THR A 551 11.90 14.10 4.07
C THR A 551 12.26 13.64 2.66
N LEU A 552 12.69 12.39 2.47
CA LEU A 552 12.95 11.84 1.14
C LEU A 552 11.68 11.79 0.28
N CYS A 553 10.54 11.40 0.85
CA CYS A 553 9.23 11.36 0.17
C CYS A 553 8.81 12.72 -0.39
N GLU A 554 9.15 13.82 0.29
CA GLU A 554 8.91 15.18 -0.21
C GLU A 554 9.68 15.43 -1.52
N THR A 555 10.98 15.10 -1.54
CA THR A 555 11.82 15.20 -2.74
C THR A 555 11.28 14.32 -3.87
N VAL A 556 10.93 13.07 -3.56
CA VAL A 556 10.32 12.12 -4.51
C VAL A 556 9.06 12.69 -5.10
N ASN A 557 8.18 13.30 -4.29
CA ASN A 557 6.93 13.86 -4.76
C ASN A 557 7.14 15.00 -5.75
N ILE A 558 8.07 15.92 -5.46
CA ILE A 558 8.36 17.05 -6.36
C ILE A 558 8.94 16.53 -7.68
N MET A 559 9.91 15.61 -7.62
CA MET A 559 10.50 15.02 -8.84
C MET A 559 9.47 14.23 -9.64
N ASN A 560 8.67 13.39 -8.99
CA ASN A 560 7.60 12.62 -9.63
C ASN A 560 6.53 13.53 -10.25
N TYR A 561 6.19 14.65 -9.60
CA TYR A 561 5.29 15.64 -10.18
C TYR A 561 5.90 16.24 -11.45
N LEU A 562 7.14 16.73 -11.39
CA LEU A 562 7.83 17.30 -12.55
C LEU A 562 7.93 16.30 -13.69
N LEU A 563 8.37 15.07 -13.44
CA LEU A 563 8.49 14.03 -14.46
C LEU A 563 7.16 13.65 -15.11
N LYS A 564 6.05 13.75 -14.38
CA LYS A 564 4.69 13.51 -14.90
C LYS A 564 4.10 14.70 -15.66
N LEU A 565 4.71 15.89 -15.59
CA LEU A 565 4.24 17.03 -16.39
C LEU A 565 4.47 16.73 -17.86
N ASP A 566 3.38 16.60 -18.61
CA ASP A 566 3.41 16.52 -20.06
C ASP A 566 2.93 17.84 -20.66
N PHE A 567 3.86 18.59 -21.26
CA PHE A 567 3.55 19.85 -21.92
C PHE A 567 2.79 19.65 -23.24
N LYS A 568 2.78 18.45 -23.83
CA LYS A 568 2.01 18.16 -25.04
C LYS A 568 0.52 18.03 -24.74
N GLU A 569 0.18 17.50 -23.56
CA GLU A 569 -1.20 17.36 -23.09
C GLU A 569 -1.70 18.57 -22.28
N TYR A 570 -1.10 19.75 -22.46
CA TYR A 570 -1.39 20.95 -21.66
C TYR A 570 -2.89 21.33 -21.66
N LYS A 571 -3.63 21.01 -22.73
CA LYS A 571 -5.07 21.28 -22.86
C LYS A 571 -5.91 20.62 -21.77
N ASN A 572 -5.48 19.46 -21.29
CA ASN A 572 -6.16 18.72 -20.22
C ASN A 572 -5.87 19.33 -18.83
N ASN A 573 -4.86 20.20 -18.72
CA ASN A 573 -4.44 20.80 -17.46
C ASN A 573 -4.93 22.25 -17.36
N GLY A 574 -5.95 22.47 -16.54
CA GLY A 574 -6.55 23.80 -16.33
C GLY A 574 -5.57 24.84 -15.79
N ILE A 575 -4.56 24.45 -15.01
CA ILE A 575 -3.54 25.36 -14.47
C ILE A 575 -2.56 25.77 -15.58
N MET A 576 -2.10 24.83 -16.40
CA MET A 576 -1.22 25.14 -17.54
C MET A 576 -1.88 26.10 -18.53
N ASN A 577 -3.16 25.89 -18.86
CA ASN A 577 -3.89 26.78 -19.77
C ASN A 577 -3.98 28.22 -19.23
N LYS A 578 -4.31 28.39 -17.94
CA LYS A 578 -4.35 29.72 -17.31
C LYS A 578 -2.99 30.41 -17.36
N LEU A 579 -1.92 29.68 -17.00
CA LEU A 579 -0.55 30.22 -17.00
C LEU A 579 -0.02 30.50 -18.41
N ARG A 580 -0.44 29.71 -19.41
CA ARG A 580 -0.12 29.93 -20.81
C ARG A 580 -0.62 31.31 -21.26
N GLU A 581 -1.88 31.62 -20.96
CA GLU A 581 -2.50 32.91 -21.28
C GLU A 581 -1.86 34.06 -20.49
N GLU A 582 -1.62 33.88 -19.19
CA GLU A 582 -1.03 34.90 -18.32
C GLU A 582 0.40 35.28 -18.73
N LEU A 583 1.25 34.29 -19.04
CA LEU A 583 2.66 34.51 -19.34
C LEU A 583 2.93 34.67 -20.85
N GLN A 584 1.93 34.42 -21.70
CA GLN A 584 1.98 34.47 -23.17
C GLN A 584 2.97 33.47 -23.77
N VAL A 585 2.99 32.24 -23.25
CA VAL A 585 3.87 31.17 -23.75
C VAL A 585 3.16 30.40 -24.86
N ASP A 586 3.77 30.28 -26.04
CA ASP A 586 3.18 29.54 -27.15
C ASP A 586 3.50 28.04 -27.08
N LEU A 587 2.64 27.28 -26.39
CA LEU A 587 2.77 25.82 -26.26
C LEU A 587 2.46 25.05 -27.56
N ASP A 588 2.00 25.72 -28.62
CA ASP A 588 1.82 25.06 -29.93
C ASP A 588 3.15 25.01 -30.73
N ASN A 589 4.17 25.76 -30.29
CA ASN A 589 5.50 25.74 -30.87
C ASN A 589 6.33 24.55 -30.35
N GLU A 590 6.68 23.62 -31.23
CA GLU A 590 7.48 22.43 -30.89
C GLU A 590 8.83 22.78 -30.26
N LYS A 591 9.44 23.90 -30.67
CA LYS A 591 10.71 24.38 -30.11
C LYS A 591 10.57 24.69 -28.62
N ILE A 592 9.49 25.36 -28.23
CA ILE A 592 9.18 25.72 -26.84
C ILE A 592 8.89 24.47 -26.02
N LEU A 593 8.13 23.51 -26.57
CA LEU A 593 7.86 22.23 -25.90
C LEU A 593 9.16 21.47 -25.58
N ARG A 594 10.08 21.36 -26.55
CA ARG A 594 11.39 20.71 -26.35
C ARG A 594 12.23 21.41 -25.27
N ARG A 595 12.19 22.75 -25.20
CA ARG A 595 12.92 23.51 -24.18
C ARG A 595 12.32 23.34 -22.80
N LEU A 596 11.00 23.41 -22.67
CA LEU A 596 10.30 23.15 -21.42
C LEU A 596 10.58 21.74 -20.90
N ASP A 597 10.64 20.75 -21.79
CA ASP A 597 11.02 19.38 -21.44
C ASP A 597 12.45 19.30 -20.87
N ARG A 598 13.40 20.08 -21.41
CA ARG A 598 14.76 20.17 -20.85
C ARG A 598 14.79 20.91 -19.53
N LEU A 599 14.14 22.06 -19.43
CA LEU A 599 14.07 22.82 -18.19
C LEU A 599 13.46 22.00 -17.05
N ARG A 600 12.45 21.19 -17.36
CA ARG A 600 11.87 20.20 -16.45
C ARG A 600 12.92 19.19 -15.99
N LYS A 601 13.67 18.58 -16.91
CA LYS A 601 14.75 17.61 -16.59
C LYS A 601 15.87 18.25 -15.77
N ASP A 602 16.34 19.42 -16.17
CA ASP A 602 17.34 20.20 -15.44
C ASP A 602 16.86 20.51 -14.02
N LYS A 603 15.58 20.86 -13.85
CA LYS A 603 15.00 21.12 -12.54
C LYS A 603 14.96 19.87 -11.66
N VAL A 604 14.64 18.71 -12.24
CA VAL A 604 14.68 17.42 -11.52
C VAL A 604 16.11 17.13 -11.05
N LYS A 605 17.11 17.36 -11.91
CA LYS A 605 18.53 17.23 -11.56
C LYS A 605 18.96 18.21 -10.47
N ASP A 606 18.56 19.47 -10.57
CA ASP A 606 18.82 20.48 -9.54
C ASP A 606 18.23 20.07 -8.19
N ILE A 607 17.01 19.52 -8.17
CA ILE A 607 16.38 19.02 -6.93
C ILE A 607 17.17 17.85 -6.36
N PHE A 608 17.62 16.94 -7.22
CA PHE A 608 18.45 15.80 -6.81
C PHE A 608 19.77 16.28 -6.20
N GLU A 609 20.52 17.15 -6.88
CA GLU A 609 21.83 17.65 -6.44
C GLU A 609 21.77 18.48 -5.15
N ASN A 610 20.68 19.22 -4.94
CA ASN A 610 20.48 20.05 -3.75
C ASN A 610 19.81 19.30 -2.58
N GLY A 611 19.47 18.02 -2.76
CA GLY A 611 18.81 17.21 -1.75
C GLY A 611 19.74 16.89 -0.56
N ASN A 612 19.22 17.04 0.66
CA ASN A 612 19.96 16.71 1.88
C ASN A 612 19.74 15.24 2.25
N TYR A 613 20.53 14.35 1.67
CA TYR A 613 20.39 12.91 1.85
C TYR A 613 21.32 12.35 2.92
N ASN A 614 20.86 11.27 3.57
CA ASN A 614 21.76 10.42 4.35
C ASN A 614 22.79 9.78 3.40
N PHE A 615 24.06 10.13 3.60
CA PHE A 615 25.14 9.76 2.69
C PHE A 615 25.34 8.24 2.57
N GLU A 616 25.15 7.48 3.65
CA GLU A 616 25.31 6.02 3.64
C GLU A 616 24.21 5.35 2.80
N VAL A 617 22.97 5.81 2.96
CA VAL A 617 21.82 5.33 2.18
C VAL A 617 21.99 5.70 0.70
N PHE A 618 22.46 6.91 0.43
CA PHE A 618 22.76 7.39 -0.93
C PHE A 618 23.86 6.58 -1.60
N GLN A 619 24.98 6.34 -0.92
CA GLN A 619 26.07 5.49 -1.43
C GLN A 619 25.60 4.07 -1.72
N TYR A 620 24.76 3.49 -0.86
CA TYR A 620 24.17 2.18 -1.09
C TYR A 620 23.30 2.18 -2.34
N ALA A 621 22.40 3.16 -2.48
CA ALA A 621 21.50 3.28 -3.63
C ALA A 621 22.26 3.45 -4.94
N LEU A 622 23.33 4.26 -4.97
CA LEU A 622 24.20 4.39 -6.15
C LEU A 622 24.83 3.05 -6.55
N LYS A 623 25.42 2.32 -5.59
CA LYS A 623 26.04 1.02 -5.88
C LYS A 623 25.02 0.00 -6.40
N ASP A 624 23.85 -0.07 -5.77
CA ASP A 624 22.78 -0.99 -6.17
C ASP A 624 22.23 -0.63 -7.56
N TYR A 625 22.11 0.68 -7.86
CA TYR A 625 21.70 1.19 -9.16
C TYR A 625 22.67 0.79 -10.28
N PHE A 626 23.96 1.10 -10.14
CA PHE A 626 24.96 0.78 -11.16
C PHE A 626 25.10 -0.73 -11.33
N LYS A 627 25.02 -1.51 -10.25
CA LYS A 627 25.00 -2.97 -10.33
C LYS A 627 23.81 -3.48 -11.17
N LYS A 628 22.60 -2.96 -10.95
CA LYS A 628 21.42 -3.31 -11.75
C LYS A 628 21.55 -2.87 -13.21
N LYS A 629 22.14 -1.71 -13.46
CA LYS A 629 22.42 -1.20 -14.82
C LYS A 629 23.40 -2.13 -15.54
N GLU A 630 24.50 -2.50 -14.90
CA GLU A 630 25.49 -3.46 -15.44
C GLU A 630 24.85 -4.83 -15.70
N GLU A 631 24.06 -5.37 -14.77
CA GLU A 631 23.34 -6.64 -14.94
C GLU A 631 22.34 -6.58 -16.12
N LYS A 632 21.68 -5.44 -16.33
CA LYS A 632 20.75 -5.24 -17.46
C LYS A 632 21.49 -5.14 -18.78
N GLU A 633 22.57 -4.38 -18.84
CA GLU A 633 23.41 -4.25 -20.04
C GLU A 633 24.08 -5.58 -20.42
N GLN A 634 24.47 -6.40 -19.43
CA GLN A 634 24.97 -7.76 -19.68
C GLN A 634 23.88 -8.66 -20.27
N ARG A 635 22.66 -8.64 -19.71
CA ARG A 635 21.53 -9.40 -20.27
C ARG A 635 21.16 -8.94 -21.68
N GLU A 636 21.14 -7.64 -21.94
CA GLU A 636 20.87 -7.10 -23.29
C GLU A 636 21.97 -7.53 -24.29
N LYS A 637 23.24 -7.60 -23.85
CA LYS A 637 24.34 -8.13 -24.68
C LYS A 637 24.20 -9.63 -24.93
N GLU A 638 23.92 -10.42 -23.90
CA GLU A 638 23.68 -11.87 -24.03
C GLU A 638 22.47 -12.16 -24.93
N GLU A 639 21.39 -11.39 -24.82
CA GLU A 639 20.22 -11.50 -25.70
C GLU A 639 20.55 -11.10 -27.15
N ASN A 640 21.36 -10.06 -27.35
CA ASN A 640 21.80 -9.64 -28.68
C ASN A 640 22.76 -10.66 -29.31
N GLU A 641 23.70 -11.21 -28.55
CA GLU A 641 24.61 -12.28 -28.99
C GLU A 641 23.83 -13.54 -29.34
N GLN A 642 22.86 -13.95 -28.51
CA GLN A 642 21.96 -15.07 -28.83
C GLN A 642 21.14 -14.81 -30.10
N ASN A 643 20.64 -13.59 -30.30
CA ASN A 643 19.92 -13.23 -31.51
C ASN A 643 20.84 -13.23 -32.75
N GLU A 644 22.09 -12.78 -32.62
CA GLU A 644 23.08 -12.81 -33.71
C GLU A 644 23.50 -14.25 -34.05
N GLU A 645 23.73 -15.10 -33.06
CA GLU A 645 24.01 -16.53 -33.25
C GLU A 645 22.84 -17.27 -33.91
N GLU A 646 21.60 -16.96 -33.52
CA GLU A 646 20.39 -17.51 -34.17
C GLU A 646 20.29 -17.08 -35.65
N VAL A 647 20.64 -15.83 -35.95
CA VAL A 647 20.66 -15.31 -37.33
C VAL A 647 21.78 -15.96 -38.15
N GLN A 648 22.97 -16.13 -37.59
CA GLN A 648 24.11 -16.73 -38.29
C GLN A 648 23.96 -18.24 -38.51
N THR A 649 23.42 -18.96 -37.53
CA THR A 649 23.27 -20.43 -37.62
C THR A 649 22.05 -20.87 -38.43
N GLY A 650 21.12 -19.96 -38.76
CA GLY A 650 19.86 -20.27 -39.44
C GLY A 650 18.93 -21.19 -38.63
N LYS A 651 19.31 -21.53 -37.39
CA LYS A 651 18.55 -22.36 -36.46
C LYS A 651 17.67 -21.45 -35.62
N VAL A 652 16.67 -20.83 -36.26
CA VAL A 652 15.61 -20.13 -35.52
C VAL A 652 14.94 -21.14 -34.60
N SER A 653 14.88 -20.83 -33.30
CA SER A 653 14.30 -21.74 -32.31
C SER A 653 12.87 -22.13 -32.73
N PRO A 654 12.42 -23.39 -32.51
CA PRO A 654 11.08 -23.84 -32.90
C PRO A 654 9.96 -22.94 -32.35
N ILE A 655 10.18 -22.37 -31.15
CA ILE A 655 9.25 -21.45 -30.48
C ILE A 655 9.23 -20.09 -31.19
N LYS A 656 10.38 -19.53 -31.58
CA LYS A 656 10.42 -18.29 -32.39
C LYS A 656 9.87 -18.50 -33.80
N LYS A 657 10.07 -19.67 -34.42
CA LYS A 657 9.41 -20.03 -35.69
C LYS A 657 7.89 -20.13 -35.53
N LEU A 658 7.42 -20.75 -34.45
CA LEU A 658 5.99 -20.83 -34.14
C LEU A 658 5.43 -19.41 -33.90
N LEU A 659 6.11 -18.57 -33.11
CA LEU A 659 5.69 -17.19 -32.87
C LEU A 659 5.73 -16.33 -34.13
N ASN A 660 6.76 -16.44 -34.98
CA ASN A 660 6.81 -15.72 -36.25
C ASN A 660 5.80 -16.25 -37.27
N SER A 661 5.43 -17.54 -37.19
CA SER A 661 4.35 -18.13 -37.98
C SER A 661 2.97 -17.72 -37.45
N ILE A 662 2.82 -17.59 -36.14
CA ILE A 662 1.58 -17.17 -35.48
C ILE A 662 1.40 -15.66 -35.58
N PHE A 663 2.46 -14.85 -35.61
CA PHE A 663 2.38 -13.38 -35.70
C PHE A 663 2.82 -12.83 -37.07
N GLY A 664 2.93 -13.70 -38.08
CA GLY A 664 3.23 -13.31 -39.45
C GLY A 664 2.17 -12.39 -40.04
N CYS A 665 2.52 -11.71 -41.13
CA CYS A 665 1.62 -10.78 -41.83
C CYS A 665 0.26 -11.44 -42.21
N GLU A 666 0.27 -12.75 -42.46
CA GLU A 666 -0.94 -13.54 -42.73
C GLU A 666 -1.88 -13.62 -41.52
N PHE A 667 -1.35 -13.74 -40.30
CA PHE A 667 -2.18 -13.76 -39.10
C PHE A 667 -2.82 -12.41 -38.81
N PHE A 668 -2.08 -11.30 -39.03
CA PHE A 668 -2.66 -9.96 -38.94
C PHE A 668 -3.78 -9.76 -39.97
N LEU A 669 -3.63 -10.28 -41.19
CA LEU A 669 -4.69 -10.27 -42.20
C LEU A 669 -5.89 -11.14 -41.78
N GLN A 670 -5.66 -12.31 -41.17
CA GLN A 670 -6.73 -13.18 -40.65
C GLN A 670 -7.48 -12.53 -39.49
N ILE A 671 -6.78 -11.92 -38.51
CA ILE A 671 -7.40 -11.17 -37.42
C ILE A 671 -8.19 -9.97 -37.97
N LEU A 672 -7.62 -9.21 -38.92
CA LEU A 672 -8.31 -8.08 -39.54
C LEU A 672 -9.59 -8.53 -40.24
N LEU A 673 -9.57 -9.68 -40.93
CA LEU A 673 -10.72 -10.27 -41.61
C LEU A 673 -11.79 -10.74 -40.61
N VAL A 674 -11.39 -11.42 -39.53
CA VAL A 674 -12.32 -11.82 -38.47
C VAL A 674 -12.92 -10.60 -37.77
N ALA A 675 -12.13 -9.58 -37.47
CA ALA A 675 -12.58 -8.34 -36.86
C ALA A 675 -13.54 -7.55 -37.78
N THR A 676 -13.30 -7.55 -39.10
CA THR A 676 -14.24 -6.96 -40.05
C THR A 676 -15.54 -7.74 -40.13
N VAL A 677 -15.51 -9.08 -40.14
CA VAL A 677 -16.72 -9.91 -40.11
C VAL A 677 -17.52 -9.67 -38.82
N PHE A 678 -16.86 -9.64 -37.66
CA PHE A 678 -17.50 -9.35 -36.38
C PHE A 678 -18.06 -7.93 -36.31
N GLY A 679 -17.32 -6.93 -36.81
CA GLY A 679 -17.79 -5.55 -36.92
C GLY A 679 -19.02 -5.44 -37.82
N LEU A 680 -19.07 -6.19 -38.92
CA LEU A 680 -20.20 -6.24 -39.84
C LEU A 680 -21.41 -6.93 -39.18
N PHE A 681 -21.21 -8.03 -38.46
CA PHE A 681 -22.25 -8.69 -37.66
C PHE A 681 -22.80 -7.77 -36.57
N PHE A 682 -21.93 -7.06 -35.85
CA PHE A 682 -22.33 -6.13 -34.81
C PHE A 682 -23.06 -4.91 -35.39
N TYR A 683 -22.61 -4.41 -36.55
CA TYR A 683 -23.28 -3.33 -37.26
C TYR A 683 -24.68 -3.74 -37.75
N ILE A 684 -24.81 -4.94 -38.32
CA ILE A 684 -26.11 -5.50 -38.73
C ILE A 684 -27.03 -5.66 -37.51
N ASN A 685 -26.53 -6.21 -36.40
CA ASN A 685 -27.33 -6.38 -35.18
C ASN A 685 -27.68 -5.06 -34.46
N SER A 686 -26.85 -4.02 -34.58
CA SER A 686 -27.05 -2.76 -33.85
C SER A 686 -27.93 -1.76 -34.59
N LYS A 687 -27.90 -1.74 -35.93
CA LYS A 687 -28.72 -0.79 -36.70
C LYS A 687 -30.12 -1.30 -37.03
N ASP A 688 -30.33 -2.61 -37.01
CA ASP A 688 -31.53 -3.19 -37.58
C ASP A 688 -32.04 -4.34 -36.71
N ASN A 689 -33.16 -4.10 -36.03
CA ASN A 689 -34.10 -5.11 -35.54
C ASN A 689 -34.72 -5.94 -36.71
N VAL A 690 -33.99 -6.10 -37.81
CA VAL A 690 -34.41 -6.82 -39.02
C VAL A 690 -34.46 -8.31 -38.74
N LEU A 691 -33.57 -8.87 -37.92
CA LEU A 691 -33.64 -10.28 -37.50
C LEU A 691 -34.85 -10.55 -36.59
N SER A 692 -35.24 -9.62 -35.71
CA SER A 692 -36.49 -9.75 -34.96
C SER A 692 -37.73 -9.62 -35.85
N ASN A 693 -37.68 -8.80 -36.91
CA ASN A 693 -38.80 -8.68 -37.85
C ASN A 693 -38.90 -9.86 -38.84
N LEU A 694 -37.79 -10.53 -39.17
CA LEU A 694 -37.80 -11.72 -40.03
C LEU A 694 -38.26 -13.00 -39.32
N ILE A 695 -38.02 -13.11 -38.01
CA ILE A 695 -38.42 -14.29 -37.22
C ILE A 695 -39.89 -14.20 -36.77
N PHE A 696 -40.46 -13.00 -36.63
CA PHE A 696 -41.85 -12.82 -36.16
C PHE A 696 -42.92 -12.67 -37.25
N THR A 697 -42.58 -12.74 -38.55
CA THR A 697 -43.56 -12.58 -39.64
C THR A 697 -44.21 -13.88 -40.15
N ASN A 698 -43.87 -15.05 -39.60
CA ASN A 698 -44.47 -16.35 -40.00
C ASN A 698 -45.51 -16.92 -39.02
N LYS A 699 -46.24 -16.06 -38.29
CA LYS A 699 -47.49 -16.44 -37.61
C LYS A 699 -48.65 -15.57 -38.09
N LYS A 700 -49.21 -15.94 -39.24
CA LYS A 700 -50.64 -15.79 -39.53
C LYS A 700 -51.08 -16.81 -40.56
#